data_AF-A0AAU9SNF7-F1
#
_entry.id   AF-A0AAU9SNF7-F1
#
_cell.length_a   1.000
_cell.length_b   1.000
_cell.length_c   1.000
_cell.angle_alpha   90.00
_cell.angle_beta   90.00
_cell.angle_gamma   90.00
#
_symmetry.space_group_name_H-M   'P 1'
#
loop_
_entity.id
_entity.type
_entity.pdbx_description
1 polymer ?
#
loop_
_entity_poly.entity_id
_entity_poly.type
_entity_poly.pdbx_seq_one_letter_code
_entity_poly.pdbx_strand_id
1 'polypeptide(L)'
;MSSSDGGSRRIRWLLGFGFFVQGFRGFPWLGANFFLTDELRVNPSVLQLLQNSANLPMVAKPIYGVLSDAVYFFGQHRIPYIAFGALLQAISWLAIAFLSRSNVSILALSLYLLLSNLGASLVEVANDAIVAEAGKQKSHSSSSSPPQLSSSSSSSSSSSSGELPSFVWMASSLGGILGNLLGGIAIKTFSSQSTFLVFGLLALLQFLVTINIKEKSLNLPANPSPAGIRNHLSDLSRVLRKPEISYSIAWIALSTAVVPVLTGTMFFYQTKLLKIDASLVGISKVFGQIAMLLWGAAYNRWLKAIPPRKLITAIQVTMGVFVVSDLLFVKGVYRNLGVPDSVYVLFFSGILETLFYFKNLPFTVLMTRLCPPGCEGSLMAFVMSAIALAFIVSGYLGIVLASFVGVTAGDFSGFTSGLAIEATCVAIPLVLTSWIYDETETKDRMFEAFGFAETLCSKMGYYNNVFDGCNDQTDIGGVVRDGREVILQAYNWESHKHDWWRNLDGKVPDIAKSGFTSAWLPPPSQSLAPEGYLPQDLYSLNSAYGSEHQLKSLLRKMKQYKVRAMADIVINHRVGTTRGHGGMYNRYDGSSLPWDEHAVTSCTGGLGSRSTGENFNGVPNVDHTQHFVRKDIIGWLRWLRNTVGFQDFRFDFARGYSAQYVKEYIGAAKPLFSVGECWDSCKYNGHGLDYNQDSHRQRIINWIDATGQLSAAFDFTTKGILQEAVKGQFWRLCDPQGKPPGVMGWWPSRAVTFLDNHDTGSTQAHWPFPSHHIMEGYAYILTHPGIPCVFYDHFYDWGSSIHDQIVKLIDIRRRQDIHSRSTIRVLEAQSNLYAAIVGEKLCMKVGDASWCPSGRDWTLATSGHRYAVWHK
;
A
#
# COMPACT_ATOMS: atom_id res chain seq x y z
N MET A 1 4.71 -22.43 31.10
CA MET A 1 5.50 -21.18 31.28
C MET A 1 6.96 -21.56 31.05
N SER A 2 7.82 -20.97 30.21
CA SER A 2 7.91 -19.63 29.63
C SER A 2 9.07 -19.53 28.59
N SER A 3 9.05 -20.26 27.47
CA SER A 3 10.11 -20.10 26.43
C SER A 3 9.86 -18.92 25.47
N SER A 4 8.60 -18.53 25.23
CA SER A 4 8.27 -17.38 24.37
C SER A 4 8.34 -16.02 25.09
N ASP A 5 8.12 -16.00 26.42
CA ASP A 5 8.12 -14.75 27.22
C ASP A 5 9.54 -14.24 27.52
N GLY A 6 10.53 -15.14 27.58
CA GLY A 6 11.93 -14.80 27.85
C GLY A 6 12.61 -14.01 26.73
N GLY A 7 12.31 -14.33 25.45
CA GLY A 7 12.87 -13.62 24.29
C GLY A 7 12.34 -12.20 24.14
N SER A 8 11.02 -12.02 24.30
CA SER A 8 10.36 -10.71 24.26
C SER A 8 10.88 -9.76 25.36
N ARG A 9 11.09 -10.29 26.57
CA ARG A 9 11.65 -9.52 27.70
C ARG A 9 13.09 -9.11 27.44
N ARG A 10 13.93 -10.00 26.89
CA ARG A 10 15.33 -9.69 26.56
C ARG A 10 15.47 -8.66 25.44
N ILE A 11 14.63 -8.71 24.41
CA ILE A 11 14.57 -7.69 23.35
C ILE A 11 14.23 -6.32 23.95
N ARG A 12 13.20 -6.24 24.81
CA ARG A 12 12.81 -4.98 25.46
C ARG A 12 13.93 -4.43 26.37
N TRP A 13 14.65 -5.29 27.08
CA TRP A 13 15.79 -4.86 27.89
C TRP A 13 16.97 -4.34 27.05
N LEU A 14 17.37 -5.08 26.01
CA LEU A 14 18.46 -4.67 25.11
C LEU A 14 18.14 -3.34 24.42
N LEU A 15 16.99 -3.26 23.75
CA LEU A 15 16.57 -2.06 23.02
C LEU A 15 16.27 -0.91 23.98
N GLY A 16 15.57 -1.16 25.08
CA GLY A 16 15.28 -0.13 26.08
C GLY A 16 16.53 0.51 26.63
N PHE A 17 17.55 -0.28 26.99
CA PHE A 17 18.82 0.26 27.47
C PHE A 17 19.61 0.95 26.36
N GLY A 18 19.66 0.39 25.14
CA GLY A 18 20.35 0.99 24.00
C GLY A 18 19.81 2.37 23.62
N PHE A 19 18.48 2.48 23.49
CA PHE A 19 17.81 3.75 23.17
C PHE A 19 17.85 4.75 24.33
N PHE A 20 17.84 4.27 25.59
CA PHE A 20 18.09 5.11 26.76
C PHE A 20 19.47 5.77 26.71
N VAL A 21 20.53 4.99 26.46
CA VAL A 21 21.90 5.53 26.35
C VAL A 21 22.00 6.51 25.19
N GLN A 22 21.33 6.24 24.07
CA GLN A 22 21.25 7.16 22.93
C GLN A 22 20.60 8.50 23.32
N GLY A 23 19.47 8.48 24.05
CA GLY A 23 18.84 9.70 24.55
C GLY A 23 19.74 10.44 25.56
N PHE A 24 20.42 9.69 26.43
CA PHE A 24 21.30 10.23 27.47
C PHE A 24 22.53 10.97 26.91
N ARG A 25 22.82 10.86 25.61
CA ARG A 25 23.91 11.59 24.92
C ARG A 25 23.83 13.10 25.06
N GLY A 26 22.66 13.68 25.39
CA GLY A 26 22.57 15.10 25.75
C GLY A 26 23.48 15.50 26.91
N PHE A 27 23.76 14.58 27.84
CA PHE A 27 24.61 14.78 29.02
C PHE A 27 26.06 15.17 28.68
N PRO A 28 26.85 14.32 27.98
CA PRO A 28 28.23 14.67 27.63
C PRO A 28 28.33 15.79 26.59
N TRP A 29 27.31 15.96 25.71
CA TRP A 29 27.31 17.01 24.70
C TRP A 29 27.11 18.41 25.29
N LEU A 30 26.28 18.54 26.33
CA LEU A 30 26.17 19.79 27.06
C LEU A 30 27.50 20.13 27.76
N GLY A 31 28.13 19.14 28.40
CA GLY A 31 29.47 19.30 29.00
C GLY A 31 30.53 19.68 27.97
N ALA A 32 30.49 19.09 26.77
CA ALA A 32 31.42 19.39 25.68
C ALA A 32 31.30 20.83 25.18
N ASN A 33 30.07 21.37 25.12
CA ASN A 33 29.84 22.75 24.73
C ASN A 33 30.48 23.73 25.72
N PHE A 34 30.23 23.55 27.02
CA PHE A 34 30.82 24.40 28.05
C PHE A 34 32.34 24.24 28.16
N PHE A 35 32.87 23.02 27.99
CA PHE A 35 34.31 22.77 27.93
C PHE A 35 34.97 23.55 26.78
N LEU A 36 34.38 23.50 25.58
CA LEU A 36 34.88 24.22 24.41
C LEU A 36 34.81 25.74 24.58
N THR A 37 33.76 26.26 25.22
CA THR A 37 33.61 27.72 25.40
C THR A 37 34.37 28.30 26.56
N ASP A 38 34.44 27.59 27.69
CA ASP A 38 34.93 28.15 28.95
C ASP A 38 36.40 27.78 29.19
N GLU A 39 36.78 26.53 28.89
CA GLU A 39 38.15 26.05 29.08
C GLU A 39 39.02 26.31 27.84
N LEU A 40 38.54 25.94 26.65
CA LEU A 40 39.29 26.12 25.39
C LEU A 40 39.03 27.46 24.69
N ARG A 41 38.11 28.29 25.20
CA ARG A 41 37.80 29.65 24.71
C ARG A 41 37.58 29.76 23.20
N VAL A 42 36.91 28.75 22.65
CA VAL A 42 36.66 28.64 21.21
C VAL A 42 35.60 29.65 20.78
N ASN A 43 35.79 30.31 19.64
CA ASN A 43 34.81 31.24 19.06
C ASN A 43 33.50 30.53 18.64
N PRO A 44 32.34 31.23 18.59
CA PRO A 44 31.04 30.63 18.23
C PRO A 44 31.06 29.88 16.90
N SER A 45 31.71 30.44 15.89
CA SER A 45 31.86 29.81 14.57
C SER A 45 32.63 28.49 14.62
N VAL A 46 33.68 28.42 15.44
CA VAL A 46 34.51 27.21 15.57
C VAL A 46 33.80 26.17 16.44
N LEU A 47 33.07 26.59 17.48
CA LEU A 47 32.21 25.70 18.26
C LEU A 47 31.18 25.02 17.35
N GLN A 48 30.48 25.81 16.54
CA GLN A 48 29.47 25.30 15.61
C GLN A 48 30.09 24.42 14.52
N LEU A 49 31.29 24.74 14.05
CA LEU A 49 32.03 23.89 13.10
C LEU A 49 32.28 22.52 13.71
N LEU A 50 32.83 22.48 14.93
CA LEU A 50 33.16 21.25 15.64
C LEU A 50 31.93 20.38 15.92
N GLN A 51 30.82 20.99 16.37
CA GLN A 51 29.57 20.28 16.62
C GLN A 51 29.03 19.58 15.36
N ASN A 52 29.04 20.28 14.22
CA ASN A 52 28.51 19.76 12.97
C ASN A 52 29.47 18.77 12.31
N SER A 53 30.78 19.07 12.28
CA SER A 53 31.80 18.16 11.76
C SER A 53 31.84 16.84 12.53
N ALA A 54 31.65 16.87 13.85
CA ALA A 54 31.59 15.65 14.65
C ALA A 54 30.48 14.69 14.18
N ASN A 55 29.38 15.18 13.60
CA ASN A 55 28.25 14.36 13.16
C ASN A 55 28.45 13.71 11.77
N LEU A 56 29.55 13.97 11.06
CA LEU A 56 29.85 13.39 9.74
C LEU A 56 29.68 11.86 9.65
N PRO A 57 30.06 11.04 10.65
CA PRO A 57 29.86 9.59 10.61
C PRO A 57 28.40 9.17 10.46
N MET A 58 27.44 10.00 10.91
CA MET A 58 26.01 9.72 10.76
C MET A 58 25.53 9.74 9.30
N VAL A 59 26.30 10.31 8.37
CA VAL A 59 26.00 10.30 6.93
C VAL A 59 26.23 8.91 6.33
N ALA A 60 27.12 8.09 6.91
CA ALA A 60 27.46 6.77 6.40
C ALA A 60 26.50 5.65 6.85
N LYS A 61 25.36 5.97 7.48
CA LYS A 61 24.33 5.00 7.93
C LYS A 61 23.94 3.93 6.88
N PRO A 62 23.74 4.24 5.59
CA PRO A 62 23.45 3.23 4.58
C PRO A 62 24.55 2.18 4.42
N ILE A 63 25.81 2.60 4.56
CA ILE A 63 26.97 1.72 4.47
C ILE A 63 26.94 0.73 5.63
N TYR A 64 26.68 1.22 6.84
CA TYR A 64 26.60 0.39 8.05
C TYR A 64 25.42 -0.58 8.01
N GLY A 65 24.28 -0.17 7.45
CA GLY A 65 23.12 -1.03 7.26
C GLY A 65 23.45 -2.22 6.35
N VAL A 66 23.97 -1.93 5.16
CA VAL A 66 24.41 -2.94 4.19
C VAL A 66 25.52 -3.84 4.75
N LEU A 67 26.49 -3.27 5.48
CA LEU A 67 27.56 -4.03 6.10
C LEU A 67 27.01 -5.01 7.16
N SER A 68 26.09 -4.54 8.00
CA SER A 68 25.45 -5.37 9.03
C SER A 68 24.59 -6.48 8.44
N ASP A 69 24.01 -6.28 7.25
CA ASP A 69 23.24 -7.30 6.54
C ASP A 69 24.13 -8.34 5.84
N ALA A 70 25.30 -7.92 5.35
CA ALA A 70 26.18 -8.74 4.54
C ALA A 70 27.25 -9.51 5.33
N VAL A 71 27.73 -8.97 6.45
CA VAL A 71 28.88 -9.51 7.19
C VAL A 71 28.47 -10.01 8.57
N TYR A 72 28.70 -11.30 8.80
CA TYR A 72 28.38 -12.00 10.05
C TYR A 72 29.65 -12.20 10.86
N PHE A 73 29.62 -11.84 12.14
CA PHE A 73 30.70 -12.10 13.09
C PHE A 73 30.28 -13.20 14.06
N PHE A 74 31.05 -14.28 14.15
CA PHE A 74 30.77 -15.42 15.04
C PHE A 74 29.35 -16.01 14.86
N GLY A 75 28.82 -15.98 13.62
CA GLY A 75 27.46 -16.43 13.30
C GLY A 75 26.35 -15.51 13.80
N GLN A 76 26.68 -14.26 14.15
CA GLN A 76 25.76 -13.21 14.57
C GLN A 76 25.90 -11.98 13.64
N HIS A 77 24.81 -11.25 13.37
CA HIS A 77 24.79 -10.14 12.40
C HIS A 77 24.31 -8.79 12.95
N ARG A 78 23.63 -8.70 14.09
CA ARG A 78 23.26 -7.39 14.69
C ARG A 78 24.03 -7.07 15.97
N ILE A 79 24.08 -8.02 16.91
CA ILE A 79 24.69 -7.81 18.24
C ILE A 79 26.17 -7.40 18.18
N PRO A 80 27.03 -7.99 17.31
CA PRO A 80 28.43 -7.59 17.21
C PRO A 80 28.61 -6.11 16.84
N TYR A 81 27.74 -5.56 16.00
CA TYR A 81 27.80 -4.15 15.59
C TYR A 81 27.38 -3.20 16.71
N ILE A 82 26.39 -3.59 17.52
CA ILE A 82 25.99 -2.83 18.72
C ILE A 82 27.13 -2.82 19.75
N ALA A 83 27.74 -3.97 20.01
CA ALA A 83 28.86 -4.08 20.94
C ALA A 83 30.05 -3.24 20.46
N PHE A 84 30.43 -3.38 19.19
CA PHE A 84 31.53 -2.63 18.61
C PHE A 84 31.28 -1.11 18.67
N GLY A 85 30.09 -0.65 18.30
CA GLY A 85 29.75 0.77 18.37
C GLY A 85 29.68 1.33 19.79
N ALA A 86 29.23 0.55 20.77
CA ALA A 86 29.27 0.93 22.19
C ALA A 86 30.72 1.03 22.71
N LEU A 87 31.59 0.12 22.30
CA LEU A 87 33.02 0.15 22.63
C LEU A 87 33.72 1.40 22.07
N LEU A 88 33.46 1.76 20.80
CA LEU A 88 34.01 2.96 20.19
C LEU A 88 33.58 4.24 20.94
N GLN A 89 32.32 4.30 21.38
CA GLN A 89 31.82 5.41 22.21
C GLN A 89 32.52 5.45 23.57
N ALA A 90 32.70 4.30 24.24
CA ALA A 90 33.39 4.23 25.52
C ALA A 90 34.85 4.69 25.41
N ILE A 91 35.58 4.18 24.42
CA ILE A 91 36.98 4.56 24.15
C ILE A 91 37.08 6.07 23.92
N SER A 92 36.20 6.63 23.10
CA SER A 92 36.20 8.05 22.81
C SER A 92 35.98 8.92 24.05
N TRP A 93 34.87 8.71 24.77
CA TRP A 93 34.52 9.58 25.90
C TRP A 93 35.45 9.41 27.09
N LEU A 94 35.96 8.20 27.34
CA LEU A 94 37.01 7.98 28.35
C LEU A 94 38.32 8.66 27.94
N ALA A 95 38.72 8.57 26.67
CA ALA A 95 39.91 9.27 26.18
C ALA A 95 39.76 10.79 26.35
N ILE A 96 38.61 11.38 26.03
CA ILE A 96 38.34 12.80 26.27
C ILE A 96 38.41 13.14 27.78
N ALA A 97 37.84 12.31 28.64
CA ALA A 97 37.85 12.50 30.09
C ALA A 97 39.27 12.49 30.69
N PHE A 98 40.14 11.59 30.22
CA PHE A 98 41.51 11.49 30.71
C PHE A 98 42.45 12.51 30.07
N LEU A 99 42.37 12.70 28.76
CA LEU A 99 43.27 13.60 28.04
C LEU A 99 42.99 15.06 28.37
N SER A 100 41.74 15.44 28.67
CA SER A 100 41.40 16.83 29.05
C SER A 100 42.14 17.32 30.30
N ARG A 101 42.72 16.43 31.11
CA ARG A 101 43.61 16.79 32.22
C ARG A 101 45.00 17.25 31.78
N SER A 102 45.40 17.00 30.53
CA SER A 102 46.76 17.15 30.01
C SER A 102 46.87 18.10 28.81
N ASN A 103 45.96 19.08 28.67
CA ASN A 103 45.85 20.02 27.55
C ASN A 103 45.58 19.35 26.18
N VAL A 104 44.31 19.00 25.93
CA VAL A 104 43.85 18.43 24.65
C VAL A 104 43.86 19.48 23.55
N SER A 105 44.42 19.14 22.39
CA SER A 105 44.27 19.95 21.18
C SER A 105 42.86 19.82 20.60
N ILE A 106 42.35 20.89 19.99
CA ILE A 106 41.03 20.91 19.33
C ILE A 106 40.94 19.79 18.27
N LEU A 107 42.03 19.49 17.57
CA LEU A 107 42.11 18.40 16.60
C LEU A 107 41.90 17.03 17.24
N ALA A 108 42.60 16.75 18.36
CA ALA A 108 42.44 15.48 19.07
C ALA A 108 41.01 15.30 19.61
N LEU A 109 40.43 16.36 20.19
CA LEU A 109 39.03 16.34 20.64
C LEU A 109 38.07 16.04 19.47
N SER A 110 38.28 16.66 18.31
CA SER A 110 37.48 16.44 17.10
C SER A 110 37.53 14.98 16.63
N LEU A 111 38.72 14.37 16.63
CA LEU A 111 38.91 12.98 16.24
C LEU A 111 38.17 12.02 17.19
N TYR A 112 38.22 12.28 18.50
CA TYR A 112 37.46 11.47 19.45
C TYR A 112 35.95 11.68 19.31
N LEU A 113 35.46 12.90 19.13
CA LEU A 113 34.04 13.15 18.89
C LEU A 113 33.53 12.46 17.61
N LEU A 114 34.33 12.47 16.54
CA LEU A 114 34.06 11.68 15.32
C LEU A 114 34.00 10.18 15.64
N LEU A 115 34.95 9.65 16.40
CA LEU A 115 34.97 8.24 16.80
C LEU A 115 33.72 7.85 17.62
N SER A 116 33.26 8.74 18.51
CA SER A 116 32.05 8.55 19.30
C SER A 116 30.80 8.51 18.41
N ASN A 117 30.69 9.44 17.46
CA ASN A 117 29.55 9.51 16.54
C ASN A 117 29.55 8.36 15.52
N LEU A 118 30.73 7.85 15.14
CA LEU A 118 30.85 6.60 14.38
C LEU A 118 30.26 5.44 15.18
N GLY A 119 30.68 5.27 16.43
CA GLY A 119 30.13 4.24 17.31
C GLY A 119 28.62 4.36 17.53
N ALA A 120 28.13 5.59 17.70
CA ALA A 120 26.70 5.88 17.84
C ALA A 120 25.91 5.45 16.60
N SER A 121 26.38 5.81 15.42
CA SER A 121 25.71 5.51 14.15
C SER A 121 25.59 3.99 13.90
N LEU A 122 26.59 3.21 14.29
CA LEU A 122 26.58 1.74 14.21
C LEU A 122 25.54 1.13 15.17
N VAL A 123 25.49 1.63 16.40
CA VAL A 123 24.50 1.19 17.41
C VAL A 123 23.07 1.53 16.96
N GLU A 124 22.85 2.74 16.44
CA GLU A 124 21.53 3.18 15.96
C GLU A 124 21.01 2.29 14.83
N VAL A 125 21.82 2.09 13.78
CA VAL A 125 21.42 1.30 12.61
C VAL A 125 21.10 -0.15 12.98
N ALA A 126 21.91 -0.76 13.84
CA ALA A 126 21.68 -2.13 14.28
C ALA A 126 20.46 -2.26 15.20
N ASN A 127 20.23 -1.31 16.11
CA ASN A 127 19.03 -1.29 16.96
C ASN A 127 17.74 -1.08 16.14
N ASP A 128 17.75 -0.15 15.18
CA ASP A 128 16.62 0.11 14.29
C ASP A 128 16.27 -1.13 13.44
N ALA A 129 17.28 -1.86 12.96
CA ALA A 129 17.08 -3.12 12.24
C ALA A 129 16.43 -4.19 13.12
N ILE A 130 16.87 -4.35 14.38
CA ILE A 130 16.26 -5.31 15.32
C ILE A 130 14.80 -4.93 15.61
N VAL A 131 14.47 -3.63 15.77
CA VAL A 131 13.08 -3.16 15.95
C VAL A 131 12.22 -3.54 14.75
N ALA A 132 12.73 -3.34 13.54
CA ALA A 132 12.03 -3.67 12.30
C ALA A 132 11.82 -5.19 12.13
N GLU A 133 12.83 -6.01 12.46
CA GLU A 133 12.77 -7.48 12.36
C GLU A 133 11.84 -8.10 13.42
N ALA A 134 11.90 -7.63 14.67
CA ALA A 134 11.03 -8.10 15.75
C ALA A 134 9.55 -7.77 15.51
N GLY A 135 9.25 -6.69 14.78
CA GLY A 135 7.89 -6.33 14.38
C GLY A 135 7.22 -7.35 13.44
N LYS A 136 8.01 -8.11 12.66
CA LYS A 136 7.51 -9.09 11.68
C LYS A 136 7.09 -10.44 12.29
N GLN A 137 7.51 -10.76 13.51
CA GLN A 137 7.21 -12.08 14.12
C GLN A 137 5.78 -12.23 14.62
N LYS A 138 5.16 -11.15 15.14
CA LYS A 138 3.81 -11.22 15.72
C LYS A 138 2.69 -11.39 14.68
N SER A 139 2.96 -11.15 13.39
CA SER A 139 1.99 -11.37 12.31
C SER A 139 1.97 -12.82 11.80
N HIS A 140 3.01 -13.61 12.07
CA HIS A 140 3.13 -14.99 11.59
C HIS A 140 2.75 -16.06 12.62
N SER A 141 2.67 -15.72 13.92
CA SER A 141 2.35 -16.69 14.97
C SER A 141 0.85 -16.94 15.20
N SER A 142 -0.05 -16.27 14.46
CA SER A 142 -1.51 -16.44 14.58
C SER A 142 -2.10 -17.44 13.59
N SER A 143 -1.30 -18.12 12.76
CA SER A 143 -1.79 -19.02 11.70
C SER A 143 -1.49 -20.51 11.89
N SER A 144 -1.20 -20.98 13.11
CA SER A 144 -0.95 -22.41 13.35
C SER A 144 -1.50 -22.91 14.68
N SER A 145 -2.82 -23.09 14.78
CA SER A 145 -3.51 -24.04 15.68
C SER A 145 -4.99 -24.18 15.28
N PRO A 146 -5.61 -25.38 15.31
CA PRO A 146 -7.06 -25.54 15.09
C PRO A 146 -7.85 -25.02 16.30
N PRO A 147 -9.11 -24.54 16.12
CA PRO A 147 -9.91 -24.04 17.23
C PRO A 147 -10.44 -25.21 18.07
N GLN A 148 -9.95 -25.34 19.31
CA GLN A 148 -10.65 -26.09 20.35
C GLN A 148 -11.62 -25.17 21.10
N LEU A 149 -12.84 -25.66 21.22
CA LEU A 149 -13.97 -25.10 21.93
C LEU A 149 -13.67 -25.04 23.44
N SER A 150 -13.54 -23.83 24.00
CA SER A 150 -13.85 -23.61 25.41
C SER A 150 -14.28 -22.17 25.66
N SER A 151 -15.45 -22.06 26.28
CA SER A 151 -16.09 -20.85 26.76
C SER A 151 -15.31 -20.25 27.93
N SER A 152 -14.89 -18.99 27.81
CA SER A 152 -14.88 -18.06 28.94
C SER A 152 -14.66 -16.62 28.48
N SER A 153 -15.45 -15.75 29.09
CA SER A 153 -15.51 -14.30 28.98
C SER A 153 -14.19 -13.60 29.30
N SER A 154 -13.67 -12.81 28.37
CA SER A 154 -12.93 -11.57 28.68
C SER A 154 -12.75 -10.71 27.44
N SER A 155 -13.51 -9.63 27.38
CA SER A 155 -13.37 -8.51 26.45
C SER A 155 -12.11 -7.69 26.77
N SER A 156 -11.02 -7.88 26.02
CA SER A 156 -9.99 -6.86 25.70
C SER A 156 -8.69 -7.52 25.24
N SER A 157 -8.34 -7.45 23.95
CA SER A 157 -6.94 -7.38 23.46
C SER A 157 -6.85 -7.45 21.93
N SER A 158 -7.08 -6.33 21.26
CA SER A 158 -6.78 -6.16 19.82
C SER A 158 -5.82 -4.99 19.59
N SER A 159 -4.70 -4.94 20.32
CA SER A 159 -3.68 -3.89 20.15
C SER A 159 -2.28 -4.40 20.51
N SER A 160 -1.51 -5.00 19.59
CA SER A 160 -0.13 -5.40 19.95
C SER A 160 0.93 -5.38 18.84
N SER A 161 0.64 -4.79 17.67
CA SER A 161 1.65 -4.54 16.61
C SER A 161 2.38 -3.18 16.75
N GLY A 162 1.90 -2.28 17.62
CA GLY A 162 2.48 -0.93 17.83
C GLY A 162 3.25 -0.71 19.14
N GLU A 163 3.38 -1.74 19.99
CA GLU A 163 3.95 -1.60 21.35
C GLU A 163 5.48 -1.43 21.40
N LEU A 164 6.23 -2.05 20.47
CA LEU A 164 7.70 -2.05 20.54
C LEU A 164 8.34 -0.72 20.08
N PRO A 165 7.92 -0.11 18.94
CA PRO A 165 8.44 1.20 18.54
C PRO A 165 8.07 2.32 19.52
N SER A 166 6.86 2.28 20.09
CA SER A 166 6.43 3.26 21.09
C SER A 166 7.22 3.15 22.41
N PHE A 167 7.51 1.92 22.87
CA PHE A 167 8.37 1.68 24.03
C PHE A 167 9.81 2.21 23.83
N VAL A 168 10.39 1.97 22.66
CA VAL A 168 11.72 2.45 22.29
C VAL A 168 11.81 3.99 22.30
N TRP A 169 10.79 4.67 21.75
CA TRP A 169 10.71 6.13 21.76
C TRP A 169 10.59 6.71 23.17
N MET A 170 9.82 6.05 24.06
CA MET A 170 9.75 6.43 25.47
C MET A 170 11.09 6.28 26.18
N ALA A 171 11.81 5.17 25.93
CA ALA A 171 13.12 4.93 26.53
C ALA A 171 14.16 5.99 26.11
N SER A 172 14.17 6.37 24.83
CA SER A 172 15.03 7.44 24.32
C SER A 172 14.69 8.81 24.93
N SER A 173 13.40 9.15 25.00
CA SER A 173 12.96 10.42 25.59
C SER A 173 13.30 10.50 27.09
N LEU A 174 13.14 9.40 27.83
CA LEU A 174 13.52 9.33 29.25
C LEU A 174 15.04 9.53 29.44
N GLY A 175 15.85 8.89 28.58
CA GLY A 175 17.29 9.12 28.54
C GLY A 175 17.64 10.58 28.27
N GLY A 176 16.93 11.23 27.32
CA GLY A 176 17.11 12.64 26.98
C GLY A 176 16.74 13.60 28.12
N ILE A 177 15.63 13.35 28.82
CA ILE A 177 15.21 14.14 30.00
C ILE A 177 16.27 14.04 31.10
N LEU A 178 16.67 12.82 31.46
CA LEU A 178 17.67 12.61 32.51
C LEU A 178 19.04 13.14 32.11
N GLY A 179 19.45 12.95 30.87
CA GLY A 179 20.75 13.41 30.37
C GLY A 179 20.89 14.93 30.39
N ASN A 180 19.89 15.65 29.89
CA ASN A 180 19.93 17.12 29.88
C ASN A 180 19.78 17.73 31.28
N LEU A 181 18.93 17.15 32.14
CA LEU A 181 18.75 17.59 33.53
C LEU A 181 20.02 17.41 34.34
N LEU A 182 20.58 16.19 34.34
CA LEU A 182 21.80 15.88 35.06
C LEU A 182 22.99 16.62 34.46
N GLY A 183 23.03 16.87 33.15
CA GLY A 183 24.10 17.61 32.50
C GLY A 183 24.15 19.06 32.97
N GLY A 184 23.00 19.73 33.02
CA GLY A 184 22.88 21.10 33.51
C GLY A 184 23.27 21.25 34.99
N ILE A 185 22.91 20.26 35.82
CA ILE A 185 23.30 20.23 37.25
C ILE A 185 24.80 19.93 37.38
N ALA A 186 25.29 18.91 36.66
CA ALA A 186 26.66 18.44 36.78
C ALA A 186 27.69 19.47 36.37
N ILE A 187 27.40 20.37 35.42
CA ILE A 187 28.30 21.46 35.05
C ILE A 187 28.42 22.51 36.17
N LYS A 188 27.38 22.66 37.00
CA LYS A 188 27.38 23.60 38.13
C LYS A 188 28.07 23.04 39.37
N THR A 189 27.98 21.72 39.58
CA THR A 189 28.48 21.05 40.79
C THR A 189 29.80 20.31 40.59
N PHE A 190 30.11 19.91 39.35
CA PHE A 190 31.28 19.11 38.97
C PHE A 190 31.97 19.71 37.75
N SER A 191 33.21 19.28 37.50
CA SER A 191 33.97 19.72 36.34
C SER A 191 33.51 19.03 35.04
N SER A 192 33.72 19.65 33.88
CA SER A 192 33.36 19.12 32.56
C SER A 192 33.89 17.69 32.33
N GLN A 193 35.07 17.38 32.87
CA GLN A 193 35.72 16.07 32.76
C GLN A 193 34.93 14.95 33.45
N SER A 194 34.26 15.25 34.57
CA SER A 194 33.41 14.29 35.28
C SER A 194 32.20 13.90 34.43
N THR A 195 31.67 14.82 33.61
CA THR A 195 30.57 14.51 32.69
C THR A 195 31.00 13.53 31.59
N PHE A 196 32.21 13.69 31.04
CA PHE A 196 32.76 12.76 30.05
C PHE A 196 33.03 11.38 30.64
N LEU A 197 33.56 11.33 31.87
CA LEU A 197 33.85 10.08 32.58
C LEU A 197 32.56 9.28 32.83
N VAL A 198 31.52 9.92 33.36
CA VAL A 198 30.23 9.26 33.64
C VAL A 198 29.62 8.68 32.37
N PHE A 199 29.62 9.43 31.27
CA PHE A 199 29.10 8.91 30.00
C PHE A 199 29.98 7.79 29.43
N GLY A 200 31.32 7.90 29.51
CA GLY A 200 32.24 6.85 29.08
C GLY A 200 32.02 5.54 29.84
N LEU A 201 31.77 5.61 31.16
CA LEU A 201 31.42 4.45 31.98
C LEU A 201 30.03 3.88 31.61
N LEU A 202 29.05 4.74 31.30
CA LEU A 202 27.74 4.29 30.84
C LEU A 202 27.83 3.55 29.48
N ALA A 203 28.63 4.07 28.55
CA ALA A 203 28.89 3.42 27.26
C ALA A 203 29.66 2.09 27.43
N LEU A 204 30.60 2.03 28.38
CA LEU A 204 31.29 0.79 28.73
C LEU A 204 30.32 -0.24 29.34
N LEU A 205 29.40 0.20 30.18
CA LEU A 205 28.33 -0.65 30.71
C LEU A 205 27.44 -1.18 29.58
N GLN A 206 27.09 -0.34 28.59
CA GLN A 206 26.37 -0.78 27.40
C GLN A 206 27.12 -1.86 26.63
N PHE A 207 28.44 -1.69 26.43
CA PHE A 207 29.28 -2.71 25.81
C PHE A 207 29.25 -4.03 26.60
N LEU A 208 29.48 -3.97 27.91
CA LEU A 208 29.49 -5.15 28.80
C LEU A 208 28.14 -5.87 28.83
N VAL A 209 27.02 -5.14 28.83
CA VAL A 209 25.68 -5.75 28.77
C VAL A 209 25.47 -6.41 27.39
N THR A 210 25.89 -5.76 26.31
CA THR A 210 25.65 -6.23 24.94
C THR A 210 26.45 -7.51 24.62
N ILE A 211 27.72 -7.59 25.02
CA ILE A 211 28.56 -8.78 24.73
C ILE A 211 28.07 -10.05 25.45
N ASN A 212 27.33 -9.89 26.55
CA ASN A 212 26.73 -11.00 27.29
C ASN A 212 25.43 -11.54 26.66
N ILE A 213 24.90 -10.87 25.63
CA ILE A 213 23.67 -11.27 24.95
C ILE A 213 24.01 -12.05 23.68
N LYS A 214 23.54 -13.29 23.58
CA LYS A 214 23.65 -14.07 22.33
C LYS A 214 22.45 -13.78 21.43
N GLU A 215 22.68 -13.45 20.17
CA GLU A 215 21.61 -13.15 19.19
C GLU A 215 20.60 -14.30 19.02
N LYS A 216 21.06 -15.56 19.09
CA LYS A 216 20.18 -16.74 19.09
C LYS A 216 19.12 -16.70 20.20
N SER A 217 19.36 -15.99 21.31
CA SER A 217 18.40 -15.85 22.41
C SER A 217 17.32 -14.79 22.17
N LEU A 218 17.42 -14.03 21.07
CA LEU A 218 16.45 -13.03 20.63
C LEU A 218 15.39 -13.63 19.69
N ASN A 219 15.52 -14.90 19.30
CA ASN A 219 14.58 -15.62 18.41
C ASN A 219 14.31 -14.94 17.07
N LEU A 220 15.15 -14.02 16.56
CA LEU A 220 14.89 -13.27 15.32
C LEU A 220 14.69 -14.19 14.08
N PRO A 221 13.92 -13.77 13.05
CA PRO A 221 13.71 -14.55 11.84
C PRO A 221 15.02 -14.92 11.17
N ALA A 222 15.21 -16.20 10.80
CA ALA A 222 16.39 -16.63 10.07
C ALA A 222 16.39 -16.00 8.67
N ASN A 223 17.36 -15.13 8.37
CA ASN A 223 17.50 -14.52 7.05
C ASN A 223 17.99 -15.58 6.05
N PRO A 224 17.26 -15.83 4.94
CA PRO A 224 17.67 -16.81 3.94
C PRO A 224 18.76 -16.20 3.07
N SER A 225 19.99 -16.71 3.24
CA SER A 225 21.19 -16.50 2.42
C SER A 225 21.74 -15.06 2.30
N PRO A 226 23.07 -14.87 2.31
CA PRO A 226 23.68 -13.57 2.04
C PRO A 226 23.52 -13.24 0.55
N ALA A 227 22.47 -12.51 0.19
CA ALA A 227 22.41 -11.90 -1.13
C ALA A 227 23.56 -10.89 -1.26
N GLY A 228 24.26 -10.88 -2.40
CA GLY A 228 25.42 -10.03 -2.59
C GLY A 228 25.09 -8.54 -2.40
N ILE A 229 26.02 -7.78 -1.80
CA ILE A 229 25.94 -6.33 -1.55
C ILE A 229 25.44 -5.54 -2.77
N ARG A 230 25.83 -5.99 -3.98
CA ARG A 230 25.42 -5.41 -5.26
C ARG A 230 23.91 -5.49 -5.53
N ASN A 231 23.25 -6.57 -5.12
CA ASN A 231 21.81 -6.74 -5.32
C ASN A 231 21.02 -5.80 -4.40
N HIS A 232 21.40 -5.70 -3.12
CA HIS A 232 20.80 -4.76 -2.16
C HIS A 232 20.97 -3.29 -2.57
N LEU A 233 22.16 -2.91 -3.07
CA LEU A 233 22.40 -1.57 -3.63
C LEU A 233 21.58 -1.30 -4.89
N SER A 234 21.40 -2.29 -5.76
CA SER A 234 20.60 -2.16 -6.98
C SER A 234 19.11 -1.98 -6.69
N ASP A 235 18.59 -2.69 -5.68
CA ASP A 235 17.21 -2.56 -5.23
C ASP A 235 16.95 -1.20 -4.55
N LEU A 236 17.86 -0.76 -3.67
CA LEU A 236 17.77 0.58 -3.06
C LEU A 236 17.84 1.69 -4.12
N SER A 237 18.74 1.58 -5.10
CA SER A 237 18.85 2.53 -6.22
C SER A 237 17.57 2.60 -7.05
N ARG A 238 16.94 1.45 -7.32
CA ARG A 238 15.66 1.36 -8.02
C ARG A 238 14.52 2.03 -7.25
N VAL A 239 14.50 1.91 -5.92
CA VAL A 239 13.51 2.57 -5.06
C VAL A 239 13.73 4.09 -4.99
N LEU A 240 14.98 4.54 -4.84
CA LEU A 240 15.33 5.96 -4.77
C LEU A 240 15.09 6.71 -6.08
N ARG A 241 15.00 6.02 -7.22
CA ARG A 241 14.65 6.63 -8.52
C ARG A 241 13.15 6.91 -8.69
N LYS A 242 12.30 6.46 -7.77
CA LYS A 242 10.87 6.79 -7.81
C LYS A 242 10.67 8.27 -7.47
N PRO A 243 10.00 9.07 -8.33
CA PRO A 243 9.86 10.51 -8.14
C PRO A 243 9.13 10.87 -6.83
N GLU A 244 8.18 10.07 -6.38
CA GLU A 244 7.42 10.32 -5.15
C GLU A 244 8.32 10.24 -3.90
N ILE A 245 9.28 9.31 -3.92
CA ILE A 245 10.24 9.09 -2.83
C ILE A 245 11.38 10.09 -2.95
N SER A 246 11.94 10.30 -4.15
CA SER A 246 13.07 11.20 -4.35
C SER A 246 12.71 12.66 -4.08
N TYR A 247 11.55 13.14 -4.54
CA TYR A 247 11.12 14.52 -4.26
C TYR A 247 10.79 14.74 -2.79
N SER A 248 10.18 13.75 -2.12
CA SER A 248 9.92 13.84 -0.68
C SER A 248 11.23 13.88 0.13
N ILE A 249 12.22 13.04 -0.24
CA ILE A 249 13.54 13.03 0.40
C ILE A 249 14.31 14.33 0.09
N ALA A 250 14.26 14.80 -1.15
CA ALA A 250 14.85 16.08 -1.54
C ALA A 250 14.23 17.23 -0.77
N TRP A 251 12.91 17.23 -0.58
CA TRP A 251 12.22 18.25 0.20
C TRP A 251 12.65 18.24 1.66
N ILE A 252 12.65 17.09 2.35
CA ILE A 252 13.05 17.06 3.77
C ILE A 252 14.51 17.48 3.94
N ALA A 253 15.40 17.03 3.04
CA ALA A 253 16.81 17.40 3.05
C ALA A 253 16.99 18.91 2.80
N LEU A 254 16.34 19.46 1.78
CA LEU A 254 16.41 20.89 1.46
C LEU A 254 15.77 21.75 2.56
N SER A 255 14.66 21.27 3.16
CA SER A 255 13.94 21.98 4.23
C SER A 255 14.76 22.17 5.50
N THR A 256 15.78 21.34 5.69
CA THR A 256 16.73 21.44 6.79
C THR A 256 18.00 22.14 6.32
N ALA A 257 18.55 21.77 5.15
CA ALA A 257 19.82 22.28 4.64
C ALA A 257 19.81 23.79 4.34
N VAL A 258 18.73 24.33 3.79
CA VAL A 258 18.65 25.75 3.39
C VAL A 258 18.56 26.68 4.60
N VAL A 259 18.12 26.19 5.76
CA VAL A 259 18.01 27.00 6.97
C VAL A 259 19.40 27.15 7.59
N PRO A 260 20.01 28.35 7.60
CA PRO A 260 21.32 28.57 8.19
C PRO A 260 21.17 28.68 9.71
N VAL A 261 21.19 27.54 10.41
CA VAL A 261 20.88 27.49 11.84
C VAL A 261 21.98 28.19 12.65
N LEU A 262 21.64 29.18 13.48
CA LEU A 262 22.59 29.96 14.29
C LEU A 262 22.75 29.44 15.74
N THR A 263 22.68 28.12 15.96
CA THR A 263 22.71 27.52 17.31
C THR A 263 23.95 27.89 18.12
N GLY A 264 25.14 27.89 17.51
CA GLY A 264 26.38 28.25 18.22
C GLY A 264 26.37 29.71 18.68
N THR A 265 25.90 30.61 17.81
CA THR A 265 25.75 32.03 18.10
C THR A 265 24.70 32.30 19.18
N MET A 266 23.54 31.64 19.10
CA MET A 266 22.47 31.74 20.10
C MET A 266 22.93 31.23 21.48
N PHE A 267 23.68 30.12 21.51
CA PHE A 267 24.28 29.60 22.75
C PHE A 267 25.24 30.63 23.39
N PHE A 268 26.10 31.26 22.58
CA PHE A 268 27.00 32.32 23.05
C PHE A 268 26.24 33.56 23.54
N TYR A 269 25.18 33.97 22.84
CA TYR A 269 24.32 35.08 23.26
C TYR A 269 23.68 34.81 24.62
N GLN A 270 23.12 33.62 24.82
CA GLN A 270 22.48 33.22 26.09
C GLN A 270 23.49 33.13 27.25
N THR A 271 24.65 32.51 27.02
CA THR A 271 25.61 32.21 28.09
C THR A 271 26.60 33.34 28.37
N LYS A 272 27.09 34.06 27.36
CA LYS A 272 28.10 35.13 27.52
C LYS A 272 27.50 36.51 27.67
N LEU A 273 26.47 36.86 26.88
CA LEU A 273 25.84 38.18 26.95
C LEU A 273 24.77 38.24 28.05
N LEU A 274 23.80 37.32 28.02
CA LEU A 274 22.70 37.29 29.00
C LEU A 274 23.07 36.60 30.32
N LYS A 275 24.24 35.95 30.39
CA LYS A 275 24.75 35.25 31.57
C LYS A 275 23.77 34.24 32.15
N ILE A 276 23.06 33.53 31.28
CA ILE A 276 22.13 32.48 31.69
C ILE A 276 22.90 31.25 32.18
N ASP A 277 22.52 30.77 33.37
CA ASP A 277 23.09 29.57 33.99
C ASP A 277 22.97 28.33 33.10
N ALA A 278 24.03 27.50 33.06
CA ALA A 278 24.06 26.22 32.37
C ALA A 278 22.91 25.27 32.79
N SER A 279 22.50 25.34 34.05
CA SER A 279 21.36 24.58 34.57
C SER A 279 20.04 24.97 33.91
N LEU A 280 19.83 26.26 33.61
CA LEU A 280 18.62 26.74 32.95
C LEU A 280 18.59 26.31 31.47
N VAL A 281 19.75 26.35 30.80
CA VAL A 281 19.90 25.82 29.43
C VAL A 281 19.60 24.31 29.40
N GLY A 282 20.09 23.55 30.38
CA GLY A 282 19.77 22.13 30.53
C GLY A 282 18.27 21.87 30.76
N ILE A 283 17.62 22.63 31.65
CA ILE A 283 16.17 22.51 31.92
C ILE A 283 15.34 22.91 30.69
N SER A 284 15.76 23.92 29.93
CA SER A 284 15.11 24.28 28.66
C SER A 284 15.08 23.10 27.68
N LYS A 285 16.18 22.36 27.57
CA LYS A 285 16.21 21.13 26.76
C LYS A 285 15.30 20.03 27.30
N VAL A 286 15.13 19.93 28.62
CA VAL A 286 14.14 19.02 29.24
C VAL A 286 12.71 19.40 28.84
N PHE A 287 12.36 20.68 28.86
CA PHE A 287 11.06 21.15 28.36
C PHE A 287 10.83 20.75 26.90
N GLY A 288 11.85 20.89 26.06
CA GLY A 288 11.84 20.38 24.68
C GLY A 288 11.54 18.87 24.62
N GLN A 289 12.27 18.04 25.37
CA GLN A 289 12.06 16.58 25.40
C GLN A 289 10.66 16.18 25.90
N ILE A 290 10.08 16.90 26.86
CA ILE A 290 8.70 16.69 27.33
C ILE A 290 7.71 17.04 26.22
N ALA A 291 7.89 18.18 25.55
CA ALA A 291 7.07 18.58 24.41
C ALA A 291 7.12 17.53 23.28
N MET A 292 8.30 16.95 23.01
CA MET A 292 8.47 15.86 22.05
C MET A 292 7.60 14.64 22.39
N LEU A 293 7.57 14.24 23.67
CA LEU A 293 6.81 13.09 24.15
C LEU A 293 5.30 13.34 24.06
N LEU A 294 4.86 14.54 24.44
CA LEU A 294 3.45 14.96 24.31
C LEU A 294 3.02 15.00 22.84
N TRP A 295 3.85 15.54 21.94
CA TRP A 295 3.58 15.55 20.51
C TRP A 295 3.58 14.15 19.89
N GLY A 296 4.46 13.26 20.32
CA GLY A 296 4.45 11.85 19.90
C GLY A 296 3.15 11.13 20.30
N ALA A 297 2.66 11.37 21.52
CA ALA A 297 1.37 10.84 21.99
C ALA A 297 0.20 11.44 21.21
N ALA A 298 0.20 12.77 21.02
CA ALA A 298 -0.81 13.48 20.24
C ALA A 298 -0.83 13.02 18.77
N TYR A 299 0.34 12.72 18.20
CA TYR A 299 0.46 12.19 16.85
C TYR A 299 -0.23 10.84 16.71
N ASN A 300 0.03 9.91 17.64
CA ASN A 300 -0.58 8.58 17.62
C ASN A 300 -2.10 8.62 17.82
N ARG A 301 -2.62 9.59 18.58
CA ARG A 301 -4.05 9.67 18.92
C ARG A 301 -4.88 10.49 17.94
N TRP A 302 -4.33 11.61 17.42
CA TRP A 302 -5.10 12.58 16.63
C TRP A 302 -4.42 12.96 15.31
N LEU A 303 -3.11 13.22 15.29
CA LEU A 303 -2.47 13.82 14.10
C LEU A 303 -2.20 12.79 12.98
N LYS A 304 -2.22 11.48 13.27
CA LYS A 304 -2.06 10.43 12.26
C LYS A 304 -3.18 10.41 11.20
N ALA A 305 -4.34 10.98 11.52
CA ALA A 305 -5.47 11.10 10.59
C ALA A 305 -5.29 12.24 9.57
N ILE A 306 -4.41 13.21 9.86
CA ILE A 306 -4.16 14.38 9.00
C ILE A 306 -3.22 13.96 7.86
N PRO A 307 -3.42 14.45 6.61
CA PRO A 307 -2.50 14.21 5.51
C PRO A 307 -1.05 14.61 5.84
N PRO A 308 -0.04 13.77 5.54
CA PRO A 308 1.36 14.02 5.91
C PRO A 308 1.91 15.37 5.42
N ARG A 309 1.57 15.81 4.19
CA ARG A 309 1.99 17.12 3.66
C ARG A 309 1.47 18.27 4.51
N LYS A 310 0.18 18.28 4.86
CA LYS A 310 -0.43 19.32 5.71
C LYS A 310 0.23 19.37 7.09
N LEU A 311 0.46 18.20 7.70
CA LEU A 311 1.09 18.12 9.01
C LEU A 311 2.54 18.59 8.98
N ILE A 312 3.35 18.12 8.04
CA ILE A 312 4.76 18.52 7.91
C ILE A 312 4.88 20.02 7.58
N THR A 313 3.98 20.54 6.75
CA THR A 313 3.90 21.98 6.44
C THR A 313 3.54 22.80 7.68
N ALA A 314 2.55 22.36 8.47
CA ALA A 314 2.19 23.03 9.72
C ALA A 314 3.35 23.05 10.73
N ILE A 315 4.11 21.96 10.83
CA ILE A 315 5.32 21.91 11.66
C ILE A 315 6.37 22.91 11.15
N GLN A 316 6.61 22.97 9.83
CA GLN A 316 7.57 23.92 9.23
C GLN A 316 7.14 25.39 9.45
N VAL A 317 5.84 25.71 9.34
CA VAL A 317 5.31 27.04 9.69
C VAL A 317 5.53 27.35 11.16
N THR A 318 5.25 26.38 12.04
CA THR A 318 5.46 26.53 13.48
C THR A 318 6.93 26.82 13.78
N MET A 319 7.87 26.12 13.13
CA MET A 319 9.30 26.42 13.25
C MET A 319 9.62 27.87 12.85
N GLY A 320 9.03 28.38 11.77
CA GLY A 320 9.17 29.79 11.36
C GLY A 320 8.70 30.76 12.44
N VAL A 321 7.58 30.46 13.11
CA VAL A 321 7.07 31.26 14.23
C VAL A 321 8.08 31.28 15.39
N PHE A 322 8.69 30.15 15.73
CA PHE A 322 9.70 30.09 16.79
C PHE A 322 11.01 30.83 16.42
N VAL A 323 11.44 30.79 15.15
CA VAL A 323 12.61 31.58 14.70
C VAL A 323 12.30 33.09 14.72
N VAL A 324 11.10 33.49 14.34
CA VAL A 324 10.64 34.89 14.49
C VAL A 324 10.56 35.28 15.96
N SER A 325 10.11 34.37 16.83
CA SER A 325 10.13 34.57 18.28
C SER A 325 11.57 34.82 18.77
N ASP A 326 12.56 34.05 18.29
CA ASP A 326 13.97 34.27 18.64
C ASP A 326 14.48 35.63 18.16
N LEU A 327 14.07 36.09 16.98
CA LEU A 327 14.35 37.44 16.50
C LEU A 327 13.74 38.52 17.42
N LEU A 328 12.48 38.35 17.85
CA LEU A 328 11.80 39.27 18.76
C LEU A 328 12.44 39.29 20.15
N PHE A 329 12.94 38.14 20.60
CA PHE A 329 13.70 37.98 21.83
C PHE A 329 15.01 38.76 21.78
N VAL A 330 15.82 38.61 20.73
CA VAL A 330 17.08 39.35 20.59
C VAL A 330 16.83 40.86 20.43
N LYS A 331 15.72 41.26 19.79
CA LYS A 331 15.29 42.67 19.73
C LYS A 331 14.78 43.24 21.07
N GLY A 332 14.61 42.41 22.10
CA GLY A 332 14.17 42.84 23.43
C GLY A 332 12.66 43.10 23.56
N VAL A 333 11.84 42.66 22.59
CA VAL A 333 10.39 42.89 22.61
C VAL A 333 9.73 42.21 23.81
N TYR A 334 10.11 40.97 24.12
CA TYR A 334 9.60 40.26 25.31
C TYR A 334 9.98 40.95 26.62
N ARG A 335 11.17 41.56 26.68
CA ARG A 335 11.61 42.34 27.84
C ARG A 335 10.75 43.59 28.03
N ASN A 336 10.38 44.26 26.94
CA ASN A 336 9.47 45.41 26.96
C ASN A 336 8.04 45.02 27.38
N LEU A 337 7.63 43.77 27.16
CA LEU A 337 6.36 43.19 27.63
C LEU A 337 6.44 42.67 29.07
N GLY A 338 7.59 42.81 29.76
CA GLY A 338 7.78 42.39 31.14
C GLY A 338 8.15 40.91 31.33
N VAL A 339 8.48 40.18 30.26
CA VAL A 339 8.92 38.77 30.35
C VAL A 339 10.44 38.73 30.58
N PRO A 340 10.93 38.10 31.66
CA PRO A 340 12.37 37.93 31.89
C PRO A 340 13.03 37.03 30.84
N ASP A 341 14.27 37.33 30.47
CA ASP A 341 15.01 36.57 29.44
C ASP A 341 15.18 35.09 29.83
N SER A 342 15.33 34.80 31.13
CA SER A 342 15.40 33.46 31.68
C SER A 342 14.11 32.64 31.43
N VAL A 343 12.95 33.28 31.52
CA VAL A 343 11.65 32.64 31.26
C VAL A 343 11.50 32.33 29.77
N TYR A 344 11.92 33.25 28.90
CA TYR A 344 11.92 33.00 27.45
C TYR A 344 12.79 31.79 27.09
N VAL A 345 14.04 31.78 27.55
CA VAL A 345 14.99 30.71 27.24
C VAL A 345 14.51 29.37 27.81
N LEU A 346 13.90 29.36 28.99
CA LEU A 346 13.34 28.15 29.61
C LEU A 346 12.27 27.48 28.74
N PHE A 347 11.35 28.24 28.16
CA PHE A 347 10.21 27.66 27.43
C PHE A 347 10.45 27.53 25.92
N PHE A 348 11.10 28.49 25.28
CA PHE A 348 11.13 28.55 23.80
C PHE A 348 12.39 27.93 23.20
N SER A 349 13.56 28.09 23.84
CA SER A 349 14.85 27.68 23.27
C SER A 349 14.95 26.17 23.01
N GLY A 350 14.48 25.32 23.93
CA GLY A 350 14.49 23.87 23.77
C GLY A 350 13.41 23.32 22.84
N ILE A 351 12.30 24.06 22.65
CA ILE A 351 11.20 23.64 21.79
C ILE A 351 11.60 23.71 20.32
N LEU A 352 12.33 24.75 19.90
CA LEU A 352 12.78 24.87 18.50
C LEU A 352 13.69 23.70 18.08
N GLU A 353 14.71 23.37 18.88
CA GLU A 353 15.55 22.18 18.66
C GLU A 353 14.71 20.90 18.54
N THR A 354 13.67 20.78 19.38
CA THR A 354 12.79 19.62 19.41
C THR A 354 11.88 19.54 18.18
N LEU A 355 11.38 20.67 17.67
CA LEU A 355 10.52 20.71 16.48
C LEU A 355 11.21 20.12 15.25
N PHE A 356 12.52 20.37 15.11
CA PHE A 356 13.33 19.74 14.06
C PHE A 356 13.33 18.21 14.16
N TYR A 357 13.43 17.63 15.35
CA TYR A 357 13.33 16.19 15.56
C TYR A 357 11.91 15.67 15.36
N PHE A 358 10.90 16.39 15.84
CA PHE A 358 9.50 16.00 15.67
C PHE A 358 9.08 15.98 14.20
N LYS A 359 9.60 16.90 13.36
CA LYS A 359 9.37 16.91 11.90
C LYS A 359 9.75 15.58 11.24
N ASN A 360 10.78 14.90 11.75
CA ASN A 360 11.24 13.62 11.19
C ASN A 360 10.24 12.48 11.44
N LEU A 361 9.45 12.52 12.53
CA LEU A 361 8.51 11.46 12.87
C LEU A 361 7.42 11.22 11.79
N PRO A 362 6.58 12.21 11.43
CA PRO A 362 5.56 12.02 10.38
C PRO A 362 6.21 11.75 9.02
N PHE A 363 7.41 12.26 8.76
CA PHE A 363 8.15 11.98 7.53
C PHE A 363 8.60 10.52 7.43
N THR A 364 9.19 9.97 8.48
CA THR A 364 9.56 8.55 8.56
C THR A 364 8.31 7.68 8.42
N VAL A 365 7.17 8.06 9.00
CA VAL A 365 5.91 7.33 8.77
C VAL A 365 5.47 7.40 7.30
N LEU A 366 5.58 8.55 6.63
CA LEU A 366 5.30 8.65 5.19
C LEU A 366 6.23 7.73 4.38
N MET A 367 7.54 7.73 4.66
CA MET A 367 8.52 6.90 3.96
C MET A 367 8.25 5.40 4.16
N THR A 368 7.82 4.95 5.37
CA THR A 368 7.43 3.54 5.57
C THR A 368 6.24 3.13 4.68
N ARG A 369 5.27 4.03 4.46
CA ARG A 369 4.08 3.75 3.64
C ARG A 369 4.41 3.66 2.15
N LEU A 370 5.39 4.45 1.69
CA LEU A 370 5.83 4.48 0.30
C LEU A 370 6.84 3.38 -0.04
N CYS A 371 7.44 2.74 0.96
CA CYS A 371 8.46 1.72 0.78
C CYS A 371 7.85 0.37 0.31
N PRO A 372 8.41 -0.27 -0.74
CA PRO A 372 8.08 -1.65 -1.06
C PRO A 372 8.58 -2.63 0.03
N PRO A 373 7.89 -3.78 0.21
CA PRO A 373 8.27 -4.77 1.21
C PRO A 373 9.65 -5.35 0.92
N GLY A 374 10.54 -5.38 1.92
CA GLY A 374 11.90 -5.95 1.82
C GLY A 374 13.03 -4.94 1.63
N CYS A 375 12.75 -3.63 1.57
CA CYS A 375 13.77 -2.56 1.47
C CYS A 375 13.64 -1.49 2.58
N GLU A 376 12.81 -1.73 3.61
CA GLU A 376 12.42 -0.71 4.59
C GLU A 376 13.61 -0.21 5.41
N GLY A 377 14.47 -1.12 5.89
CA GLY A 377 15.65 -0.77 6.68
C GLY A 377 16.67 0.06 5.90
N SER A 378 16.96 -0.34 4.65
CA SER A 378 17.93 0.36 3.81
C SER A 378 17.43 1.73 3.34
N LEU A 379 16.12 1.85 3.01
CA LEU A 379 15.52 3.14 2.67
C LEU A 379 15.52 4.08 3.88
N MET A 380 15.19 3.58 5.07
CA MET A 380 15.23 4.41 6.29
C MET A 380 16.64 4.84 6.66
N ALA A 381 17.63 3.96 6.54
CA ALA A 381 19.03 4.33 6.73
C ALA A 381 19.47 5.44 5.76
N PHE A 382 18.99 5.40 4.51
CA PHE A 382 19.24 6.46 3.52
C PHE A 382 18.56 7.78 3.88
N VAL A 383 17.28 7.74 4.25
CA VAL A 383 16.53 8.93 4.70
C VAL A 383 17.22 9.61 5.89
N MET A 384 17.58 8.83 6.91
CA MET A 384 18.23 9.37 8.11
C MET A 384 19.63 9.91 7.82
N SER A 385 20.35 9.33 6.86
CA SER A 385 21.63 9.86 6.37
C SER A 385 21.47 11.17 5.60
N ALA A 386 20.46 11.28 4.72
CA ALA A 386 20.17 12.52 4.00
C ALA A 386 19.80 13.67 4.96
N ILE A 387 19.02 13.38 6.00
CA ILE A 387 18.68 14.34 7.05
C ILE A 387 19.94 14.74 7.84
N ALA A 388 20.80 13.78 8.21
CA ALA A 388 22.05 14.09 8.92
C ALA A 388 22.97 14.99 8.09
N LEU A 389 23.12 14.71 6.78
CA LEU A 389 23.88 15.56 5.86
C LEU A 389 23.28 16.97 5.78
N ALA A 390 21.95 17.08 5.71
CA ALA A 390 21.27 18.36 5.68
C ALA A 390 21.51 19.20 6.94
N PHE A 391 21.53 18.61 8.13
CA PHE A 391 21.88 19.32 9.37
C PHE A 391 23.32 19.84 9.37
N ILE A 392 24.27 19.07 8.84
CA ILE A 392 25.68 19.51 8.76
C ILE A 392 25.81 20.69 7.80
N VAL A 393 25.18 20.61 6.61
CA VAL A 393 25.17 21.70 5.63
C VAL A 393 24.52 22.96 6.21
N SER A 394 23.37 22.81 6.86
CA SER A 394 22.66 23.87 7.58
C SER A 394 23.55 24.56 8.62
N GLY A 395 24.25 23.76 9.44
CA GLY A 395 25.17 24.25 10.44
C GLY A 395 26.37 25.01 9.85
N TYR A 396 26.92 24.56 8.72
CA TYR A 396 27.98 25.28 8.02
C TYR A 396 27.50 26.58 7.37
N LEU A 397 26.29 26.59 6.79
CA LEU A 397 25.68 27.82 6.29
C LEU A 397 25.41 28.83 7.40
N GLY A 398 25.06 28.37 8.61
CA GLY A 398 24.96 29.22 9.81
C GLY A 398 26.26 29.92 10.15
N ILE A 399 27.41 29.24 10.02
CA ILE A 399 28.74 29.84 10.24
C ILE A 399 29.03 30.91 9.19
N VAL A 400 28.78 30.61 7.91
CA VAL A 400 28.96 31.56 6.81
C VAL A 400 28.09 32.79 7.02
N LEU A 401 26.84 32.60 7.44
CA LEU A 401 25.91 33.69 7.74
C LEU A 401 26.38 34.53 8.93
N ALA A 402 26.77 33.90 10.04
CA ALA A 402 27.29 34.62 11.20
C ALA A 402 28.51 35.48 10.84
N SER A 403 29.42 34.94 10.02
CA SER A 403 30.57 35.69 9.51
C SER A 403 30.17 36.81 8.57
N PHE A 404 29.20 36.60 7.67
CA PHE A 404 28.74 37.59 6.70
C PHE A 404 28.10 38.81 7.37
N VAL A 405 27.34 38.57 8.45
CA VAL A 405 26.66 39.64 9.20
C VAL A 405 27.56 40.23 10.31
N GLY A 406 28.82 39.77 10.41
CA GLY A 406 29.82 40.34 11.32
C GLY A 406 29.65 39.96 12.78
N VAL A 407 28.96 38.86 13.10
CA VAL A 407 28.76 38.41 14.49
C VAL A 407 30.01 37.72 15.02
N THR A 408 30.50 38.17 16.17
CA THR A 408 31.67 37.60 16.85
C THR A 408 31.36 37.26 18.31
N ALA A 409 32.30 36.68 19.04
CA ALA A 409 32.11 36.35 20.46
C ALA A 409 31.83 37.58 21.36
N GLY A 410 32.18 38.78 20.91
CA GLY A 410 32.02 40.04 21.66
C GLY A 410 31.10 41.08 21.02
N ASP A 411 30.69 40.89 19.76
CA ASP A 411 29.79 41.79 19.05
C ASP A 411 28.63 41.01 18.43
N PHE A 412 27.41 41.33 18.90
CA PHE A 412 26.15 40.72 18.46
C PHE A 412 25.27 41.71 17.70
N SER A 413 25.78 42.88 17.30
CA SER A 413 25.02 43.91 16.57
C SER A 413 24.35 43.36 15.31
N GLY A 414 25.06 42.50 14.58
CA GLY A 414 24.56 41.78 13.41
C GLY A 414 23.58 40.63 13.69
N PHE A 415 23.41 40.19 14.93
CA PHE A 415 22.68 38.95 15.23
C PHE A 415 21.19 39.03 14.85
N THR A 416 20.57 40.20 15.03
CA THR A 416 19.18 40.43 14.60
C THR A 416 19.00 40.29 13.08
N SER A 417 19.94 40.82 12.30
CA SER A 417 19.94 40.66 10.84
C SER A 417 20.17 39.21 10.42
N GLY A 418 21.04 38.48 11.15
CA GLY A 418 21.24 37.04 10.96
C GLY A 418 19.97 36.22 11.19
N LEU A 419 19.27 36.45 12.30
CA LEU A 419 17.99 35.78 12.60
C LEU A 419 16.87 36.16 11.63
N ALA A 420 16.87 37.38 11.08
CA ALA A 420 15.92 37.78 10.04
C ALA A 420 16.15 37.00 8.73
N ILE A 421 17.42 36.79 8.37
CA ILE A 421 17.80 35.96 7.22
C ILE A 421 17.42 34.49 7.50
N GLU A 422 17.71 33.97 8.69
CA GLU A 422 17.31 32.62 9.10
C GLU A 422 15.79 32.42 9.02
N ALA A 423 14.99 33.36 9.55
CA ALA A 423 13.52 33.32 9.47
C ALA A 423 13.02 33.30 8.02
N THR A 424 13.68 34.04 7.13
CA THR A 424 13.36 34.04 5.69
C THR A 424 13.69 32.69 5.07
N CYS A 425 14.85 32.11 5.39
CA CYS A 425 15.27 30.81 4.90
C CYS A 425 14.37 29.65 5.40
N VAL A 426 13.81 29.74 6.61
CA VAL A 426 12.83 28.77 7.13
C VAL A 426 11.53 28.77 6.32
N ALA A 427 11.18 29.90 5.70
CA ALA A 427 10.00 30.02 4.85
C ALA A 427 10.22 29.47 3.44
N ILE A 428 11.45 29.45 2.91
CA ILE A 428 11.76 28.97 1.54
C ILE A 428 11.20 27.55 1.27
N PRO A 429 11.38 26.55 2.16
CA PRO A 429 10.84 25.21 1.96
C PRO A 429 9.31 25.15 1.89
N LEU A 430 8.59 26.15 2.42
CA LEU A 430 7.12 26.22 2.33
C LEU A 430 6.65 26.35 0.88
N VAL A 431 7.43 27.03 0.03
CA VAL A 431 7.16 27.17 -1.41
C VAL A 431 7.25 25.82 -2.12
N LEU A 432 8.11 24.92 -1.64
CA LEU A 432 8.36 23.61 -2.24
C LEU A 432 7.53 22.49 -1.60
N THR A 433 6.55 22.80 -0.75
CA THR A 433 5.72 21.80 -0.05
C THR A 433 4.99 20.83 -0.98
N SER A 434 4.78 21.22 -2.24
CA SER A 434 4.24 20.35 -3.28
C SER A 434 5.12 19.14 -3.63
N TRP A 435 6.41 19.17 -3.27
CA TRP A 435 7.34 18.04 -3.45
C TRP A 435 7.12 16.93 -2.42
N ILE A 436 6.49 17.23 -1.28
CA ILE A 436 6.08 16.21 -0.31
C ILE A 436 4.92 15.45 -0.93
N TYR A 437 5.04 14.15 -1.15
CA TYR A 437 3.93 13.38 -1.73
C TYR A 437 2.65 13.47 -0.88
N ASP A 438 1.52 13.81 -1.51
CA ASP A 438 0.19 13.81 -0.90
C ASP A 438 -0.83 13.21 -1.87
N GLU A 439 -1.42 12.09 -1.47
CA GLU A 439 -2.38 11.32 -2.24
C GLU A 439 -3.72 12.08 -2.43
N THR A 440 -4.01 13.07 -1.58
CA THR A 440 -5.23 13.89 -1.65
C THR A 440 -5.10 15.03 -2.66
N GLU A 441 -4.02 15.81 -2.61
CA GLU A 441 -3.81 16.93 -3.54
C GLU A 441 -3.44 16.48 -4.97
N THR A 442 -2.91 15.26 -5.15
CA THR A 442 -2.71 14.70 -6.50
C THR A 442 -4.05 14.36 -7.16
N LYS A 443 -5.08 14.06 -6.37
CA LYS A 443 -6.47 13.96 -6.84
C LYS A 443 -7.03 15.37 -7.07
N ASP A 444 -6.83 16.31 -6.15
CA ASP A 444 -7.37 17.68 -6.25
C ASP A 444 -6.74 18.52 -7.37
N ARG A 445 -5.42 18.40 -7.65
CA ARG A 445 -4.77 19.05 -8.81
C ARG A 445 -5.16 18.41 -10.13
N MET A 446 -5.46 17.11 -10.12
CA MET A 446 -6.13 16.48 -11.27
C MET A 446 -7.49 17.15 -11.45
N PHE A 447 -8.29 17.29 -10.39
CA PHE A 447 -9.57 17.98 -10.40
C PHE A 447 -9.48 19.48 -10.79
N GLU A 448 -8.47 20.24 -10.36
CA GLU A 448 -8.27 21.66 -10.71
C GLU A 448 -7.74 21.84 -12.15
N ALA A 449 -6.89 20.94 -12.64
CA ALA A 449 -6.52 20.92 -14.06
C ALA A 449 -7.73 20.57 -14.95
N PHE A 450 -8.62 19.70 -14.48
CA PHE A 450 -9.95 19.50 -15.07
C PHE A 450 -10.87 20.73 -14.89
N GLY A 451 -10.74 21.46 -13.77
CA GLY A 451 -11.47 22.70 -13.45
C GLY A 451 -11.13 23.90 -14.34
N PHE A 452 -9.87 24.02 -14.77
CA PHE A 452 -9.45 25.07 -15.71
C PHE A 452 -9.95 24.79 -17.14
N ALA A 453 -10.06 23.51 -17.52
CA ALA A 453 -10.77 23.08 -18.72
C ALA A 453 -12.30 23.30 -18.60
N GLU A 454 -12.85 23.16 -17.39
CA GLU A 454 -14.25 23.49 -17.08
C GLU A 454 -14.54 24.99 -17.11
N THR A 455 -13.57 25.89 -16.86
CA THR A 455 -13.82 27.34 -16.92
C THR A 455 -14.09 27.82 -18.36
N LEU A 456 -13.59 27.09 -19.37
CA LEU A 456 -13.97 27.25 -20.77
C LEU A 456 -15.34 26.61 -21.11
N CYS A 457 -15.79 25.62 -20.31
CA CYS A 457 -17.12 25.00 -20.41
C CYS A 457 -18.18 25.63 -19.49
N SER A 458 -17.80 26.51 -18.57
CA SER A 458 -18.65 27.14 -17.52
C SER A 458 -19.63 28.19 -18.07
N LYS A 459 -19.72 28.36 -19.40
CA LYS A 459 -20.86 29.03 -20.05
C LYS A 459 -22.13 28.18 -20.10
N MET A 460 -22.11 26.94 -19.65
CA MET A 460 -23.31 26.10 -19.50
C MET A 460 -23.33 25.52 -18.09
N GLY A 461 -24.09 26.18 -17.23
CA GLY A 461 -24.16 25.89 -15.81
C GLY A 461 -24.75 24.51 -15.49
N TYR A 462 -24.29 23.96 -14.37
CA TYR A 462 -24.96 23.14 -13.36
C TYR A 462 -23.92 22.17 -12.78
N TYR A 463 -23.57 22.33 -11.50
CA TYR A 463 -23.48 21.27 -10.48
C TYR A 463 -22.75 21.82 -9.25
N ASN A 464 -23.48 21.92 -8.14
CA ASN A 464 -22.92 21.90 -6.79
C ASN A 464 -23.73 20.89 -5.98
N ASN A 465 -23.05 20.24 -5.04
CA ASN A 465 -23.51 19.23 -4.08
C ASN A 465 -23.58 17.81 -4.63
N VAL A 466 -22.57 16.99 -4.29
CA VAL A 466 -22.70 15.69 -3.58
C VAL A 466 -21.27 15.16 -3.39
N PHE A 467 -20.66 15.35 -2.22
CA PHE A 467 -19.62 14.46 -1.72
C PHE A 467 -19.70 14.43 -0.20
N ASP A 468 -20.58 13.59 0.31
CA ASP A 468 -20.42 13.05 1.65
C ASP A 468 -20.88 11.58 1.64
N GLY A 469 -20.06 10.71 2.23
CA GLY A 469 -20.38 9.31 2.51
C GLY A 469 -19.92 8.26 1.49
N CYS A 470 -18.79 7.60 1.75
CA CYS A 470 -18.77 6.21 2.25
C CYS A 470 -17.33 5.69 2.21
N ASN A 471 -16.78 5.40 3.38
CA ASN A 471 -15.47 4.78 3.57
C ASN A 471 -15.70 3.29 3.82
N ASP A 472 -16.07 2.54 2.78
CA ASP A 472 -16.18 1.08 2.88
C ASP A 472 -14.82 0.44 2.60
N GLN A 473 -14.30 -0.26 3.61
CA GLN A 473 -13.19 -1.20 3.46
C GLN A 473 -13.53 -2.19 2.34
N THR A 474 -12.77 -2.17 1.24
CA THR A 474 -12.96 -3.14 0.15
C THR A 474 -12.50 -4.53 0.61
N ASP A 475 -13.44 -5.36 1.08
CA ASP A 475 -13.26 -6.79 1.39
C ASP A 475 -13.08 -7.58 0.08
N ILE A 476 -11.82 -7.83 -0.31
CA ILE A 476 -11.48 -8.60 -1.51
C ILE A 476 -11.95 -10.04 -1.29
N GLY A 477 -12.97 -10.46 -2.04
CA GLY A 477 -13.56 -11.80 -1.94
C GLY A 477 -14.88 -11.86 -1.16
N GLY A 478 -15.38 -10.73 -0.63
CA GLY A 478 -16.71 -10.67 0.00
C GLY A 478 -17.82 -11.18 -0.92
N VAL A 479 -17.76 -10.81 -2.21
CA VAL A 479 -18.67 -11.29 -3.26
C VAL A 479 -18.69 -12.82 -3.35
N VAL A 480 -17.53 -13.46 -3.40
CA VAL A 480 -17.45 -14.93 -3.54
C VAL A 480 -17.82 -15.66 -2.23
N ARG A 481 -17.67 -14.98 -1.09
CA ARG A 481 -18.13 -15.47 0.21
C ARG A 481 -19.66 -15.44 0.31
N ASP A 482 -20.27 -14.32 -0.08
CA ASP A 482 -21.69 -14.07 0.07
C ASP A 482 -22.52 -14.76 -1.03
N GLY A 483 -22.06 -14.72 -2.28
CA GLY A 483 -22.59 -15.51 -3.39
C GLY A 483 -23.98 -15.11 -3.89
N ARG A 484 -24.44 -13.90 -3.62
CA ARG A 484 -25.80 -13.42 -3.96
C ARG A 484 -25.89 -12.75 -5.33
N GLU A 485 -24.84 -12.84 -6.13
CA GLU A 485 -24.69 -12.06 -7.34
C GLU A 485 -25.52 -12.63 -8.49
N VAL A 486 -26.06 -11.70 -9.29
CA VAL A 486 -26.69 -11.98 -10.57
C VAL A 486 -26.06 -11.00 -11.56
N ILE A 487 -25.40 -11.56 -12.56
CA ILE A 487 -24.62 -10.80 -13.55
C ILE A 487 -25.48 -10.61 -14.80
N LEU A 488 -25.42 -9.42 -15.40
CA LEU A 488 -25.88 -9.19 -16.76
C LEU A 488 -24.66 -9.03 -17.67
N GLN A 489 -24.50 -9.85 -18.70
CA GLN A 489 -23.66 -9.45 -19.82
C GLN A 489 -24.42 -8.35 -20.57
N ALA A 490 -23.96 -7.11 -20.46
CA ALA A 490 -24.67 -5.92 -20.92
C ALA A 490 -24.21 -5.47 -22.31
N TYR A 491 -23.97 -6.42 -23.21
CA TYR A 491 -23.67 -6.22 -24.62
C TYR A 491 -23.78 -7.54 -25.38
N ASN A 492 -23.86 -7.42 -26.70
CA ASN A 492 -23.77 -8.49 -27.67
C ASN A 492 -22.70 -8.15 -28.72
N TRP A 493 -22.51 -9.03 -29.70
CA TRP A 493 -21.47 -8.85 -30.72
C TRP A 493 -21.69 -7.61 -31.60
N GLU A 494 -22.94 -7.22 -31.80
CA GLU A 494 -23.34 -6.10 -32.68
C GLU A 494 -23.33 -4.73 -31.96
N SER A 495 -23.12 -4.72 -30.65
CA SER A 495 -23.23 -3.52 -29.81
C SER A 495 -22.28 -2.39 -30.22
N HIS A 496 -21.14 -2.72 -30.81
CA HIS A 496 -20.15 -1.76 -31.33
C HIS A 496 -20.67 -0.90 -32.50
N LYS A 497 -21.78 -1.29 -33.14
CA LYS A 497 -22.39 -0.55 -34.26
C LYS A 497 -23.30 0.59 -33.78
N HIS A 498 -23.40 0.79 -32.48
CA HIS A 498 -24.32 1.73 -31.84
C HIS A 498 -23.60 2.60 -30.80
N ASP A 499 -24.20 3.73 -30.40
CA ASP A 499 -23.75 4.53 -29.25
C ASP A 499 -24.08 3.80 -27.94
N TRP A 500 -23.29 2.77 -27.66
CA TRP A 500 -23.60 1.76 -26.67
C TRP A 500 -23.57 2.29 -25.24
N TRP A 501 -22.60 3.14 -24.91
CA TRP A 501 -22.53 3.77 -23.58
C TRP A 501 -23.77 4.59 -23.26
N ARG A 502 -24.30 5.34 -24.24
CA ARG A 502 -25.55 6.10 -24.06
C ARG A 502 -26.75 5.18 -23.97
N ASN A 503 -26.79 4.11 -24.76
CA ASN A 503 -27.85 3.11 -24.72
C ASN A 503 -27.96 2.45 -23.33
N LEU A 504 -26.82 2.00 -22.79
CA LEU A 504 -26.76 1.42 -21.46
C LEU A 504 -27.07 2.42 -20.36
N ASP A 505 -26.65 3.69 -20.49
CA ASP A 505 -26.95 4.73 -19.50
C ASP A 505 -28.46 4.83 -19.25
N GLY A 506 -29.26 4.80 -20.31
CA GLY A 506 -30.73 4.79 -20.22
C GLY A 506 -31.31 3.56 -19.51
N LYS A 507 -30.59 2.42 -19.51
CA LYS A 507 -31.04 1.13 -18.98
C LYS A 507 -30.57 0.84 -17.55
N VAL A 508 -29.59 1.57 -17.02
CA VAL A 508 -29.09 1.36 -15.64
C VAL A 508 -30.21 1.26 -14.58
N PRO A 509 -31.24 2.14 -14.57
CA PRO A 509 -32.32 2.02 -13.58
C PRO A 509 -33.11 0.72 -13.69
N ASP A 510 -33.34 0.24 -14.91
CA ASP A 510 -34.06 -1.00 -15.17
C ASP A 510 -33.21 -2.23 -14.80
N ILE A 511 -31.91 -2.21 -15.12
CA ILE A 511 -30.95 -3.25 -14.72
C ILE A 511 -30.97 -3.41 -13.19
N ALA A 512 -30.89 -2.30 -12.45
CA ALA A 512 -30.93 -2.31 -10.99
C ALA A 512 -32.29 -2.80 -10.44
N LYS A 513 -33.40 -2.32 -11.01
CA LYS A 513 -34.76 -2.72 -10.62
C LYS A 513 -35.01 -4.21 -10.85
N SER A 514 -34.44 -4.76 -11.91
CA SER A 514 -34.54 -6.18 -12.28
C SER A 514 -33.74 -7.11 -11.36
N GLY A 515 -32.91 -6.55 -10.47
CA GLY A 515 -32.19 -7.30 -9.44
C GLY A 515 -30.76 -7.71 -9.82
N PHE A 516 -30.21 -7.20 -10.93
CA PHE A 516 -28.81 -7.41 -11.28
C PHE A 516 -27.89 -6.67 -10.32
N THR A 517 -26.83 -7.34 -9.88
CA THR A 517 -25.85 -6.77 -8.94
C THR A 517 -24.56 -6.34 -9.64
N SER A 518 -24.27 -6.90 -10.80
CA SER A 518 -23.12 -6.55 -11.63
C SER A 518 -23.50 -6.62 -13.11
N ALA A 519 -22.90 -5.76 -13.93
CA ALA A 519 -23.04 -5.80 -15.38
C ALA A 519 -21.66 -5.83 -16.04
N TRP A 520 -21.46 -6.84 -16.87
CA TRP A 520 -20.27 -7.04 -17.71
C TRP A 520 -20.38 -6.20 -18.97
N LEU A 521 -19.48 -5.22 -19.06
CA LEU A 521 -19.34 -4.29 -20.17
C LEU A 521 -18.26 -4.79 -21.15
N PRO A 522 -18.37 -4.47 -22.45
CA PRO A 522 -17.40 -4.91 -23.45
C PRO A 522 -16.01 -4.30 -23.22
N PRO A 523 -14.95 -4.81 -23.90
CA PRO A 523 -13.61 -4.27 -23.77
C PRO A 523 -13.60 -2.74 -24.03
N PRO A 524 -13.19 -1.92 -23.06
CA PRO A 524 -13.41 -0.47 -23.15
C PRO A 524 -12.34 0.25 -23.97
N SER A 525 -11.19 -0.40 -24.19
CA SER A 525 -10.02 0.19 -24.84
C SER A 525 -10.18 0.31 -26.36
N GLN A 526 -9.42 1.22 -26.98
CA GLN A 526 -9.33 1.32 -28.42
C GLN A 526 -8.73 0.02 -29.00
N SER A 527 -9.36 -0.46 -30.06
CA SER A 527 -9.06 -1.73 -30.69
C SER A 527 -9.05 -1.61 -32.20
N LEU A 528 -8.28 -2.49 -32.86
CA LEU A 528 -8.32 -2.64 -34.31
C LEU A 528 -9.65 -3.23 -34.78
N ALA A 529 -10.16 -4.24 -34.06
CA ALA A 529 -11.48 -4.80 -34.29
C ALA A 529 -12.51 -3.98 -33.48
N PRO A 530 -13.62 -3.53 -34.09
CA PRO A 530 -14.55 -2.63 -33.41
C PRO A 530 -15.21 -3.27 -32.18
N GLU A 531 -15.26 -4.60 -32.09
CA GLU A 531 -15.76 -5.35 -30.94
C GLU A 531 -14.88 -5.21 -29.69
N GLY A 532 -13.62 -4.79 -29.83
CA GLY A 532 -12.71 -4.52 -28.70
C GLY A 532 -11.68 -5.61 -28.42
N TYR A 533 -11.81 -6.79 -29.04
CA TYR A 533 -10.97 -7.96 -28.75
C TYR A 533 -9.58 -7.95 -29.43
N LEU A 534 -9.25 -6.94 -30.23
CA LEU A 534 -7.89 -6.74 -30.76
C LEU A 534 -7.30 -5.42 -30.27
N PRO A 535 -7.05 -5.25 -28.95
CA PRO A 535 -6.68 -3.96 -28.38
C PRO A 535 -5.35 -3.45 -28.93
N GLN A 536 -5.24 -2.14 -29.10
CA GLN A 536 -4.03 -1.46 -29.55
C GLN A 536 -3.50 -0.51 -28.46
N ASP A 537 -4.25 0.52 -28.07
CA ASP A 537 -3.91 1.37 -26.91
C ASP A 537 -4.85 1.12 -25.73
N LEU A 538 -4.31 0.46 -24.69
CA LEU A 538 -5.05 0.09 -23.50
C LEU A 538 -5.59 1.31 -22.72
N TYR A 539 -4.89 2.45 -22.72
CA TYR A 539 -5.32 3.64 -21.98
C TYR A 539 -6.26 4.55 -22.77
N SER A 540 -6.40 4.35 -24.08
CA SER A 540 -7.40 5.06 -24.88
C SER A 540 -8.75 4.37 -24.72
N LEU A 541 -9.73 5.03 -24.09
CA LEU A 541 -11.10 4.49 -23.91
C LEU A 541 -12.10 5.04 -24.94
N ASN A 542 -11.60 5.68 -25.99
CA ASN A 542 -12.40 6.05 -27.14
C ASN A 542 -12.48 4.83 -28.05
N SER A 543 -13.54 4.05 -27.89
CA SER A 543 -13.79 2.80 -28.63
C SER A 543 -15.04 2.93 -29.50
N ALA A 544 -15.35 1.89 -30.27
CA ALA A 544 -16.56 1.86 -31.10
C ALA A 544 -17.86 1.96 -30.27
N TYR A 545 -17.81 1.59 -29.00
CA TYR A 545 -18.94 1.67 -28.05
C TYR A 545 -19.27 3.10 -27.60
N GLY A 546 -18.34 4.05 -27.78
CA GLY A 546 -18.49 5.45 -27.43
C GLY A 546 -17.25 6.06 -26.77
N SER A 547 -17.36 7.33 -26.40
CA SER A 547 -16.25 8.10 -25.82
C SER A 547 -15.93 7.74 -24.37
N GLU A 548 -14.71 8.05 -23.93
CA GLU A 548 -14.28 7.91 -22.53
C GLU A 548 -15.21 8.65 -21.56
N HIS A 549 -15.69 9.84 -21.94
CA HIS A 549 -16.59 10.63 -21.11
C HIS A 549 -17.94 9.94 -20.90
N GLN A 550 -18.51 9.35 -21.95
CA GLN A 550 -19.75 8.60 -21.86
C GLN A 550 -19.58 7.35 -20.98
N LEU A 551 -18.47 6.62 -21.13
CA LEU A 551 -18.15 5.48 -20.28
C LEU A 551 -18.06 5.90 -18.80
N LYS A 552 -17.28 6.94 -18.47
CA LYS A 552 -17.18 7.45 -17.10
C LYS A 552 -18.52 7.94 -16.54
N SER A 553 -19.40 8.49 -17.38
CA SER A 553 -20.77 8.84 -16.99
C SER A 553 -21.59 7.61 -16.63
N LEU A 554 -21.58 6.60 -17.50
CA LEU A 554 -22.26 5.32 -17.29
C LEU A 554 -21.78 4.66 -15.98
N LEU A 555 -20.48 4.58 -15.75
CA LEU A 555 -19.89 3.97 -14.54
C LEU A 555 -20.33 4.69 -13.26
N ARG A 556 -20.40 6.03 -13.26
CA ARG A 556 -20.92 6.82 -12.13
C ARG A 556 -22.39 6.50 -11.87
N LYS A 557 -23.21 6.43 -12.91
CA LYS A 557 -24.64 6.10 -12.81
C LYS A 557 -24.83 4.68 -12.29
N MET A 558 -24.10 3.70 -12.81
CA MET A 558 -24.14 2.32 -12.31
C MET A 558 -23.81 2.25 -10.82
N LYS A 559 -22.78 2.98 -10.37
CA LYS A 559 -22.43 3.08 -8.95
C LYS A 559 -23.56 3.68 -8.11
N GLN A 560 -24.23 4.74 -8.58
CA GLN A 560 -25.38 5.35 -7.90
C GLN A 560 -26.54 4.37 -7.71
N TYR A 561 -26.79 3.52 -8.71
CA TYR A 561 -27.82 2.48 -8.68
C TYR A 561 -27.36 1.17 -8.04
N LYS A 562 -26.15 1.13 -7.44
CA LYS A 562 -25.55 -0.04 -6.80
C LYS A 562 -25.38 -1.25 -7.72
N VAL A 563 -25.21 -1.00 -9.02
CA VAL A 563 -24.81 -2.02 -10.00
C VAL A 563 -23.31 -1.90 -10.21
N ARG A 564 -22.58 -3.00 -9.99
CA ARG A 564 -21.13 -3.00 -10.24
C ARG A 564 -20.85 -3.09 -11.73
N ALA A 565 -19.90 -2.29 -12.21
CA ALA A 565 -19.42 -2.40 -13.57
C ALA A 565 -18.24 -3.35 -13.63
N MET A 566 -18.34 -4.35 -14.50
CA MET A 566 -17.30 -5.33 -14.78
C MET A 566 -16.64 -5.02 -16.12
N ALA A 567 -15.33 -4.80 -16.13
CA ALA A 567 -14.57 -4.59 -17.37
C ALA A 567 -14.18 -5.93 -17.99
N ASP A 568 -14.33 -6.05 -19.31
CA ASP A 568 -13.70 -7.12 -20.08
C ASP A 568 -12.22 -6.80 -20.33
N ILE A 569 -11.34 -7.68 -19.86
CA ILE A 569 -9.89 -7.50 -19.79
C ILE A 569 -9.23 -8.40 -20.83
N VAL A 570 -8.87 -7.80 -21.98
CA VAL A 570 -8.19 -8.46 -23.10
C VAL A 570 -6.69 -8.21 -23.01
N ILE A 571 -5.95 -9.19 -22.49
CA ILE A 571 -4.50 -9.06 -22.26
C ILE A 571 -3.66 -10.24 -22.75
N ASN A 572 -4.26 -11.30 -23.30
CA ASN A 572 -3.51 -12.40 -23.91
C ASN A 572 -2.71 -11.93 -25.14
N HIS A 573 -3.33 -11.08 -25.94
CA HIS A 573 -2.81 -10.60 -27.20
C HIS A 573 -3.07 -9.10 -27.34
N ARG A 574 -2.27 -8.44 -28.15
CA ARG A 574 -2.34 -7.00 -28.41
C ARG A 574 -1.77 -6.73 -29.80
N VAL A 575 -2.38 -5.84 -30.57
CA VAL A 575 -1.91 -5.54 -31.92
C VAL A 575 -0.93 -4.38 -31.89
N GLY A 576 0.23 -4.54 -32.51
CA GLY A 576 1.22 -3.47 -32.64
C GLY A 576 0.75 -2.33 -33.55
N THR A 577 1.25 -1.12 -33.30
CA THR A 577 1.02 0.07 -34.11
C THR A 577 2.02 0.17 -35.26
N THR A 578 3.21 -0.42 -35.11
CA THR A 578 4.31 -0.38 -36.07
C THR A 578 4.91 -1.76 -36.29
N ARG A 579 5.61 -1.92 -37.42
CA ARG A 579 6.26 -3.18 -37.80
C ARG A 579 7.64 -3.28 -37.15
N GLY A 580 7.93 -4.38 -36.48
CA GLY A 580 9.24 -4.71 -35.94
C GLY A 580 9.92 -5.83 -36.72
N HIS A 581 10.75 -6.61 -36.02
CA HIS A 581 11.45 -7.76 -36.60
C HIS A 581 10.47 -8.73 -37.30
N GLY A 582 10.87 -9.23 -38.47
CA GLY A 582 10.04 -10.12 -39.29
C GLY A 582 8.88 -9.44 -40.03
N GLY A 583 8.77 -8.11 -39.98
CA GLY A 583 7.75 -7.34 -40.70
C GLY A 583 6.34 -7.41 -40.09
N MET A 584 6.20 -8.00 -38.89
CA MET A 584 4.94 -8.12 -38.18
C MET A 584 4.64 -6.86 -37.37
N TYR A 585 3.36 -6.55 -37.15
CA TYR A 585 2.92 -5.46 -36.27
C TYR A 585 3.06 -5.85 -34.80
N ASN A 586 4.30 -5.91 -34.31
CA ASN A 586 4.68 -6.38 -32.97
C ASN A 586 5.39 -5.29 -32.13
N ARG A 587 5.41 -4.05 -32.60
CA ARG A 587 5.87 -2.87 -31.87
C ARG A 587 4.71 -1.92 -31.60
N TYR A 588 4.72 -1.25 -30.46
CA TYR A 588 3.60 -0.44 -29.97
C TYR A 588 3.97 1.04 -29.88
N ASP A 589 4.83 1.50 -30.80
CA ASP A 589 5.33 2.87 -30.86
C ASP A 589 4.16 3.88 -30.94
N GLY A 590 4.23 4.96 -30.16
CA GLY A 590 3.19 6.00 -30.11
C GLY A 590 1.93 5.66 -29.30
N SER A 591 1.81 4.44 -28.77
CA SER A 591 0.76 4.10 -27.79
C SER A 591 1.15 4.51 -26.37
N SER A 592 0.18 4.56 -25.46
CA SER A 592 0.42 4.86 -24.04
C SER A 592 1.34 3.84 -23.34
N LEU A 593 1.47 2.63 -23.89
CA LEU A 593 2.39 1.58 -23.45
C LEU A 593 3.29 1.16 -24.63
N PRO A 594 4.38 1.91 -24.90
CA PRO A 594 5.22 1.75 -26.08
C PRO A 594 6.20 0.58 -25.91
N TRP A 595 5.65 -0.63 -25.90
CA TRP A 595 6.43 -1.86 -25.85
C TRP A 595 7.13 -2.13 -27.18
N ASP A 596 8.27 -2.82 -27.09
CA ASP A 596 8.99 -3.37 -28.23
C ASP A 596 8.70 -4.87 -28.40
N GLU A 597 9.40 -5.52 -29.32
CA GLU A 597 9.20 -6.93 -29.64
C GLU A 597 9.47 -7.89 -28.47
N HIS A 598 10.16 -7.46 -27.40
CA HIS A 598 10.39 -8.30 -26.21
C HIS A 598 9.13 -8.49 -25.37
N ALA A 599 8.10 -7.65 -25.56
CA ALA A 599 6.80 -7.84 -24.94
C ALA A 599 5.94 -8.90 -25.64
N VAL A 600 6.39 -9.43 -26.77
CA VAL A 600 5.68 -10.40 -27.59
C VAL A 600 6.38 -11.75 -27.49
N THR A 601 5.59 -12.81 -27.38
CA THR A 601 6.11 -14.18 -27.28
C THR A 601 6.85 -14.60 -28.56
N SER A 602 7.94 -15.34 -28.42
CA SER A 602 8.74 -15.81 -29.56
C SER A 602 7.96 -16.71 -30.53
N CYS A 603 6.97 -17.47 -30.03
CA CYS A 603 6.11 -18.31 -30.87
C CYS A 603 5.05 -17.54 -31.67
N THR A 604 4.91 -16.24 -31.45
CA THR A 604 3.99 -15.37 -32.23
C THR A 604 4.74 -14.18 -32.83
N GLY A 605 6.02 -14.39 -33.15
CA GLY A 605 6.87 -13.45 -33.89
C GLY A 605 7.39 -12.27 -33.08
N GLY A 606 7.54 -12.42 -31.76
CA GLY A 606 8.29 -11.52 -30.90
C GLY A 606 9.69 -12.02 -30.55
N LEU A 607 10.37 -11.29 -29.64
CA LEU A 607 11.68 -11.63 -29.09
C LEU A 607 11.63 -12.08 -27.62
N GLY A 608 10.43 -12.15 -27.04
CA GLY A 608 10.20 -12.62 -25.67
C GLY A 608 10.27 -14.14 -25.53
N SER A 609 9.92 -14.62 -24.34
CA SER A 609 9.81 -16.03 -24.00
C SER A 609 8.71 -16.71 -24.81
N ARG A 610 8.71 -18.05 -24.81
CA ARG A 610 7.60 -18.83 -25.37
C ARG A 610 6.32 -18.59 -24.56
N SER A 611 5.16 -18.64 -25.21
CA SER A 611 3.86 -18.48 -24.54
C SER A 611 3.70 -19.46 -23.37
N THR A 612 3.04 -18.99 -22.32
CA THR A 612 2.74 -19.79 -21.12
C THR A 612 1.38 -20.48 -21.18
N GLY A 613 0.60 -20.22 -22.24
CA GLY A 613 -0.69 -20.82 -22.49
C GLY A 613 -0.94 -21.00 -23.99
N GLU A 614 -2.20 -21.02 -24.38
CA GLU A 614 -2.60 -21.18 -25.78
C GLU A 614 -2.35 -19.90 -26.61
N ASN A 615 -1.98 -20.07 -27.87
CA ASN A 615 -1.77 -18.93 -28.75
C ASN A 615 -3.09 -18.54 -29.44
N PHE A 616 -3.43 -17.26 -29.36
CA PHE A 616 -4.43 -16.68 -30.24
C PHE A 616 -3.78 -16.38 -31.58
N ASN A 617 -4.08 -17.19 -32.60
CA ASN A 617 -3.39 -17.15 -33.88
C ASN A 617 -3.73 -15.88 -34.68
N GLY A 618 -2.77 -15.42 -35.49
CA GLY A 618 -2.95 -14.27 -36.40
C GLY A 618 -2.57 -12.91 -35.82
N VAL A 619 -2.30 -12.80 -34.52
CA VAL A 619 -1.85 -11.56 -33.86
C VAL A 619 -0.75 -11.80 -32.81
N PRO A 620 0.03 -10.78 -32.42
CA PRO A 620 1.06 -10.91 -31.39
C PRO A 620 0.46 -11.26 -30.02
N ASN A 621 0.98 -12.33 -29.40
CA ASN A 621 0.59 -12.73 -28.04
C ASN A 621 1.59 -12.15 -27.04
N VAL A 622 1.08 -11.61 -25.94
CA VAL A 622 1.83 -10.87 -24.93
C VAL A 622 2.63 -11.83 -24.05
N ASP A 623 3.93 -11.54 -23.87
CA ASP A 623 4.80 -12.32 -22.99
C ASP A 623 4.67 -11.88 -21.53
N HIS A 624 3.73 -12.50 -20.82
CA HIS A 624 3.54 -12.26 -19.40
C HIS A 624 4.69 -12.77 -18.51
N THR A 625 5.70 -13.48 -19.03
CA THR A 625 6.92 -13.82 -18.26
C THR A 625 7.80 -12.60 -18.01
N GLN A 626 7.68 -11.56 -18.85
CA GLN A 626 8.41 -10.31 -18.67
C GLN A 626 7.86 -9.48 -17.52
N HIS A 627 8.75 -9.08 -16.61
CA HIS A 627 8.35 -8.27 -15.45
C HIS A 627 7.79 -6.89 -15.86
N PHE A 628 8.34 -6.26 -16.90
CA PHE A 628 7.86 -4.94 -17.33
C PHE A 628 6.44 -5.02 -17.90
N VAL A 629 6.11 -6.05 -18.69
CA VAL A 629 4.75 -6.31 -19.18
C VAL A 629 3.77 -6.45 -18.02
N ARG A 630 4.08 -7.29 -17.02
CA ARG A 630 3.20 -7.46 -15.86
C ARG A 630 3.02 -6.17 -15.07
N LYS A 631 4.11 -5.43 -14.85
CA LYS A 631 4.08 -4.14 -14.14
C LYS A 631 3.15 -3.15 -14.84
N ASP A 632 3.24 -3.05 -16.16
CA ASP A 632 2.45 -2.11 -16.96
C ASP A 632 0.97 -2.51 -17.03
N ILE A 633 0.67 -3.80 -17.19
CA ILE A 633 -0.70 -4.34 -17.10
C ILE A 633 -1.29 -4.07 -15.70
N ILE A 634 -0.53 -4.28 -14.63
CA ILE A 634 -0.97 -3.96 -13.26
C ILE A 634 -1.26 -2.46 -13.11
N GLY A 635 -0.43 -1.60 -13.71
CA GLY A 635 -0.66 -0.15 -13.75
C GLY A 635 -1.99 0.20 -14.41
N TRP A 636 -2.24 -0.39 -15.58
CA TRP A 636 -3.48 -0.18 -16.34
C TRP A 636 -4.71 -0.72 -15.62
N LEU A 637 -4.67 -1.93 -15.05
CA LEU A 637 -5.78 -2.49 -14.27
C LEU A 637 -6.10 -1.65 -13.04
N ARG A 638 -5.08 -1.11 -12.34
CA ARG A 638 -5.27 -0.17 -11.23
C ARG A 638 -5.90 1.13 -11.70
N TRP A 639 -5.54 1.61 -12.88
CA TRP A 639 -6.14 2.80 -13.46
C TRP A 639 -7.62 2.57 -13.84
N LEU A 640 -7.96 1.43 -14.45
CA LEU A 640 -9.36 1.05 -14.71
C LEU A 640 -10.18 1.02 -13.42
N ARG A 641 -9.63 0.45 -12.35
CA ARG A 641 -10.32 0.26 -11.06
C ARG A 641 -10.43 1.53 -10.24
N ASN A 642 -9.33 2.28 -10.10
CA ASN A 642 -9.26 3.42 -9.18
C ASN A 642 -9.59 4.76 -9.86
N THR A 643 -9.35 4.90 -11.16
CA THR A 643 -9.50 6.17 -11.89
C THR A 643 -10.69 6.16 -12.83
N VAL A 644 -10.89 5.08 -13.60
CA VAL A 644 -12.00 5.00 -14.57
C VAL A 644 -13.32 4.65 -13.87
N GLY A 645 -13.29 3.75 -12.88
CA GLY A 645 -14.42 3.45 -12.00
C GLY A 645 -15.01 2.04 -12.14
N PHE A 646 -14.32 1.13 -12.84
CA PHE A 646 -14.69 -0.29 -12.84
C PHE A 646 -14.47 -0.92 -11.48
N GLN A 647 -15.30 -1.90 -11.12
CA GLN A 647 -15.27 -2.56 -9.81
C GLN A 647 -14.91 -4.04 -9.92
N ASP A 648 -15.35 -4.70 -10.98
CA ASP A 648 -15.17 -6.13 -11.24
C ASP A 648 -14.38 -6.33 -12.56
N PHE A 649 -13.76 -7.50 -12.75
CA PHE A 649 -13.05 -7.85 -13.98
C PHE A 649 -13.51 -9.19 -14.57
N ARG A 650 -13.63 -9.25 -15.90
CA ARG A 650 -13.74 -10.48 -16.70
C ARG A 650 -12.45 -10.65 -17.48
N PHE A 651 -11.69 -11.71 -17.23
CA PHE A 651 -10.46 -12.01 -17.96
C PHE A 651 -10.79 -12.80 -19.23
N ASP A 652 -10.55 -12.15 -20.36
CA ASP A 652 -10.68 -12.72 -21.70
C ASP A 652 -9.63 -13.80 -21.96
N PHE A 653 -10.03 -14.82 -22.73
CA PHE A 653 -9.16 -15.89 -23.23
C PHE A 653 -8.14 -16.35 -22.17
N ALA A 654 -8.64 -16.66 -20.97
CA ALA A 654 -7.81 -16.79 -19.76
C ALA A 654 -6.91 -18.03 -19.75
N ARG A 655 -7.02 -18.88 -20.77
CA ARG A 655 -6.13 -20.02 -21.06
C ARG A 655 -4.90 -19.63 -21.89
N GLY A 656 -4.89 -18.44 -22.47
CA GLY A 656 -3.79 -17.97 -23.30
C GLY A 656 -2.51 -17.66 -22.51
N TYR A 657 -2.63 -17.50 -21.20
CA TYR A 657 -1.54 -17.22 -20.29
C TYR A 657 -1.74 -17.91 -18.94
N SER A 658 -0.64 -18.13 -18.21
CA SER A 658 -0.69 -18.83 -16.94
C SER A 658 -1.58 -18.13 -15.90
N ALA A 659 -2.45 -18.90 -15.24
CA ALA A 659 -3.34 -18.43 -14.17
C ALA A 659 -2.61 -17.78 -12.97
N GLN A 660 -1.32 -18.06 -12.79
CA GLN A 660 -0.50 -17.38 -11.78
C GLN A 660 -0.39 -15.87 -12.04
N TYR A 661 -0.44 -15.43 -13.30
CA TYR A 661 -0.42 -14.02 -13.63
C TYR A 661 -1.77 -13.37 -13.33
N VAL A 662 -2.88 -14.08 -13.56
CA VAL A 662 -4.21 -13.64 -13.13
C VAL A 662 -4.24 -13.44 -11.60
N LYS A 663 -3.65 -14.35 -10.83
CA LYS A 663 -3.46 -14.18 -9.37
C LYS A 663 -2.70 -12.90 -9.04
N GLU A 664 -1.59 -12.64 -9.74
CA GLU A 664 -0.77 -11.42 -9.55
C GLU A 664 -1.58 -10.15 -9.87
N TYR A 665 -2.30 -10.15 -11.00
CA TYR A 665 -3.14 -9.03 -11.44
C TYR A 665 -4.28 -8.74 -10.47
N ILE A 666 -5.01 -9.77 -10.03
CA ILE A 666 -6.07 -9.61 -9.02
C ILE A 666 -5.49 -9.14 -7.70
N GLY A 667 -4.37 -9.73 -7.24
CA GLY A 667 -3.72 -9.33 -5.98
C GLY A 667 -3.25 -7.87 -5.99
N ALA A 668 -2.84 -7.37 -7.16
CA ALA A 668 -2.33 -6.01 -7.31
C ALA A 668 -3.41 -4.95 -7.58
N ALA A 669 -4.42 -5.26 -8.40
CA ALA A 669 -5.49 -4.33 -8.79
C ALA A 669 -6.72 -4.40 -7.86
N LYS A 670 -6.90 -5.53 -7.17
CA LYS A 670 -7.92 -5.74 -6.12
C LYS A 670 -9.38 -5.53 -6.60
N PRO A 671 -9.83 -6.09 -7.73
CA PRO A 671 -11.25 -6.03 -8.09
C PRO A 671 -12.13 -6.65 -6.99
N LEU A 672 -13.39 -6.21 -6.87
CA LEU A 672 -14.34 -6.78 -5.89
C LEU A 672 -14.75 -8.20 -6.29
N PHE A 673 -14.91 -8.43 -7.60
CA PHE A 673 -15.14 -9.73 -8.19
C PHE A 673 -14.32 -9.92 -9.47
N SER A 674 -13.93 -11.17 -9.74
CA SER A 674 -13.21 -11.55 -10.95
C SER A 674 -13.77 -12.86 -11.49
N VAL A 675 -13.95 -12.95 -12.82
CA VAL A 675 -14.31 -14.17 -13.54
C VAL A 675 -13.38 -14.37 -14.73
N GLY A 676 -12.88 -15.58 -14.93
CA GLY A 676 -12.09 -15.93 -16.12
C GLY A 676 -12.88 -16.74 -17.14
N GLU A 677 -12.64 -16.48 -18.40
CA GLU A 677 -13.06 -17.34 -19.50
C GLU A 677 -12.04 -18.47 -19.71
N CYS A 678 -12.33 -19.64 -19.13
CA CYS A 678 -11.56 -20.85 -19.35
C CYS A 678 -12.34 -21.79 -20.31
N TRP A 679 -12.54 -21.34 -21.55
CA TRP A 679 -13.27 -22.12 -22.55
C TRP A 679 -12.36 -23.19 -23.17
N ASP A 680 -12.75 -24.46 -23.01
CA ASP A 680 -12.11 -25.60 -23.67
C ASP A 680 -13.13 -26.51 -24.33
N SER A 681 -12.66 -27.41 -25.19
CA SER A 681 -13.51 -28.41 -25.82
C SER A 681 -14.04 -29.39 -24.78
N CYS A 682 -15.37 -29.54 -24.74
CA CYS A 682 -16.01 -30.63 -24.00
C CYS A 682 -15.60 -32.00 -24.56
N LYS A 683 -15.81 -33.05 -23.76
CA LYS A 683 -15.56 -34.43 -24.21
C LYS A 683 -16.74 -34.92 -25.05
N TYR A 684 -16.47 -35.33 -26.28
CA TYR A 684 -17.46 -35.94 -27.17
C TYR A 684 -17.14 -37.42 -27.38
N ASN A 685 -18.18 -38.24 -27.43
CA ASN A 685 -18.10 -39.58 -28.01
C ASN A 685 -18.63 -39.49 -29.47
N GLY A 686 -18.36 -40.48 -30.33
CA GLY A 686 -18.76 -40.42 -31.75
C GLY A 686 -20.27 -40.22 -32.03
N HIS A 687 -21.10 -40.21 -30.99
CA HIS A 687 -22.55 -40.01 -31.05
C HIS A 687 -23.04 -38.70 -30.39
N GLY A 688 -22.15 -37.85 -29.86
CA GLY A 688 -22.49 -36.57 -29.26
C GLY A 688 -21.70 -36.26 -27.99
N LEU A 689 -22.23 -35.36 -27.15
CA LEU A 689 -21.59 -34.98 -25.90
C LEU A 689 -21.56 -36.19 -24.95
N ASP A 690 -20.37 -36.55 -24.45
CA ASP A 690 -20.24 -37.61 -23.46
C ASP A 690 -20.97 -37.21 -22.16
N TYR A 691 -21.54 -38.18 -21.45
CA TYR A 691 -22.23 -37.92 -20.20
C TYR A 691 -21.25 -37.45 -19.12
N ASN A 692 -20.09 -38.11 -19.00
CA ASN A 692 -19.08 -37.71 -18.02
C ASN A 692 -18.20 -36.57 -18.57
N GLN A 693 -18.35 -35.38 -17.99
CA GLN A 693 -17.55 -34.19 -18.25
C GLN A 693 -16.60 -33.82 -17.09
N ASP A 694 -16.27 -34.76 -16.20
CA ASP A 694 -15.39 -34.55 -15.04
C ASP A 694 -14.05 -33.97 -15.46
N SER A 695 -13.47 -34.48 -16.54
CA SER A 695 -12.20 -33.96 -17.07
C SER A 695 -12.31 -32.50 -17.51
N HIS A 696 -13.46 -32.07 -18.02
CA HIS A 696 -13.69 -30.69 -18.46
C HIS A 696 -13.87 -29.77 -17.24
N ARG A 697 -14.75 -30.08 -16.29
CA ARG A 697 -14.90 -29.29 -15.05
C ARG A 697 -13.62 -29.26 -14.21
N GLN A 698 -12.84 -30.34 -14.21
CA GLN A 698 -11.54 -30.39 -13.50
C GLN A 698 -10.54 -29.39 -14.08
N ARG A 699 -10.47 -29.21 -15.41
CA ARG A 699 -9.55 -28.23 -16.02
C ARG A 699 -9.90 -26.80 -15.60
N ILE A 700 -11.20 -26.49 -15.52
CA ILE A 700 -11.68 -25.19 -15.03
C ILE A 700 -11.32 -25.01 -13.54
N ILE A 701 -11.52 -26.04 -12.70
CA ILE A 701 -11.12 -25.99 -11.28
C ILE A 701 -9.61 -25.81 -11.11
N ASN A 702 -8.80 -26.54 -11.88
CA ASN A 702 -7.35 -26.41 -11.84
C ASN A 702 -6.91 -24.97 -12.17
N TRP A 703 -7.57 -24.34 -13.15
CA TRP A 703 -7.34 -22.93 -13.45
C TRP A 703 -7.75 -22.02 -12.28
N ILE A 704 -8.93 -22.22 -11.69
CA ILE A 704 -9.39 -21.47 -10.50
C ILE A 704 -8.38 -21.60 -9.34
N ASP A 705 -7.93 -22.81 -9.03
CA ASP A 705 -6.94 -23.07 -7.97
C ASP A 705 -5.62 -22.38 -8.26
N ALA A 706 -5.15 -22.42 -9.51
CA ALA A 706 -3.92 -21.77 -9.93
C ALA A 706 -3.99 -20.22 -9.85
N THR A 707 -5.19 -19.62 -9.87
CA THR A 707 -5.37 -18.19 -9.53
C THR A 707 -5.21 -17.89 -8.03
N GLY A 708 -4.87 -18.88 -7.21
CA GLY A 708 -4.88 -18.77 -5.75
C GLY A 708 -6.30 -18.68 -5.19
N GLN A 709 -7.28 -19.23 -5.92
CA GLN A 709 -8.70 -19.16 -5.57
C GLN A 709 -9.19 -17.71 -5.44
N LEU A 710 -8.62 -16.77 -6.19
CA LEU A 710 -9.04 -15.37 -6.17
C LEU A 710 -10.12 -15.09 -7.23
N SER A 711 -10.09 -15.80 -8.36
CA SER A 711 -11.08 -15.67 -9.43
C SER A 711 -12.16 -16.74 -9.35
N ALA A 712 -13.35 -16.45 -9.89
CA ALA A 712 -14.30 -17.44 -10.38
C ALA A 712 -14.00 -17.76 -11.86
N ALA A 713 -14.72 -18.72 -12.45
CA ALA A 713 -14.66 -19.00 -13.88
C ALA A 713 -16.07 -19.26 -14.45
N PHE A 714 -16.24 -18.99 -15.74
CA PHE A 714 -17.45 -19.37 -16.46
C PHE A 714 -17.60 -20.89 -16.51
N ASP A 715 -18.79 -21.39 -16.18
CA ASP A 715 -19.12 -22.81 -16.15
C ASP A 715 -19.53 -23.31 -17.55
N PHE A 716 -18.55 -23.36 -18.45
CA PHE A 716 -18.71 -23.93 -19.79
C PHE A 716 -19.15 -25.40 -19.74
N THR A 717 -18.86 -26.12 -18.65
CA THR A 717 -19.33 -27.50 -18.45
C THR A 717 -20.85 -27.55 -18.33
N THR A 718 -21.43 -26.72 -17.45
CA THR A 718 -22.88 -26.61 -17.32
C THR A 718 -23.51 -26.13 -18.63
N LYS A 719 -22.94 -25.14 -19.31
CA LYS A 719 -23.43 -24.66 -20.62
C LYS A 719 -23.56 -25.80 -21.63
N GLY A 720 -22.50 -26.59 -21.83
CA GLY A 720 -22.52 -27.69 -22.80
C GLY A 720 -23.50 -28.79 -22.45
N ILE A 721 -23.55 -29.18 -21.18
CA ILE A 721 -24.46 -30.24 -20.73
C ILE A 721 -25.91 -29.79 -20.82
N LEU A 722 -26.22 -28.58 -20.35
CA LEU A 722 -27.58 -28.05 -20.31
C LEU A 722 -28.16 -27.89 -21.70
N GLN A 723 -27.35 -27.47 -22.67
CA GLN A 723 -27.73 -27.36 -24.08
C GLN A 723 -28.17 -28.70 -24.70
N GLU A 724 -27.54 -29.81 -24.34
CA GLU A 724 -27.98 -31.15 -24.78
C GLU A 724 -29.14 -31.68 -23.92
N ALA A 725 -29.16 -31.36 -22.63
CA ALA A 725 -30.18 -31.82 -21.70
C ALA A 725 -31.59 -31.33 -22.07
N VAL A 726 -31.72 -30.06 -22.49
CA VAL A 726 -33.04 -29.49 -22.85
C VAL A 726 -33.68 -30.13 -24.08
N LYS A 727 -32.91 -30.86 -24.89
CA LYS A 727 -33.37 -31.63 -26.06
C LYS A 727 -34.00 -32.98 -25.67
N GLY A 728 -34.57 -33.09 -24.47
CA GLY A 728 -35.17 -34.33 -23.95
C GLY A 728 -34.16 -35.32 -23.38
N GLN A 729 -33.04 -34.84 -22.84
CA GLN A 729 -32.00 -35.64 -22.18
C GLN A 729 -31.71 -35.11 -20.77
N PHE A 730 -32.75 -34.80 -20.00
CA PHE A 730 -32.63 -34.18 -18.68
C PHE A 730 -31.90 -35.05 -17.63
N TRP A 731 -31.78 -36.36 -17.87
CA TRP A 731 -30.95 -37.29 -17.10
C TRP A 731 -29.48 -36.86 -17.05
N ARG A 732 -29.02 -36.04 -18.00
CA ARG A 732 -27.66 -35.47 -18.01
C ARG A 732 -27.41 -34.49 -16.86
N LEU A 733 -28.45 -33.89 -16.27
CA LEU A 733 -28.33 -32.85 -15.23
C LEU A 733 -28.08 -33.40 -13.82
N CYS A 734 -27.73 -34.68 -13.72
CA CYS A 734 -27.35 -35.34 -12.48
C CYS A 734 -26.10 -36.17 -12.77
N ASP A 735 -25.06 -36.06 -11.95
CA ASP A 735 -23.86 -36.91 -12.03
C ASP A 735 -24.06 -38.21 -11.22
N PRO A 736 -23.14 -39.20 -11.33
CA PRO A 736 -23.25 -40.46 -10.59
C PRO A 736 -23.31 -40.30 -9.06
N GLN A 737 -22.94 -39.13 -8.52
CA GLN A 737 -22.97 -38.82 -7.10
C GLN A 737 -24.24 -38.04 -6.69
N GLY A 738 -25.20 -37.86 -7.60
CA GLY A 738 -26.45 -37.15 -7.32
C GLY A 738 -26.33 -35.63 -7.33
N LYS A 739 -25.24 -35.08 -7.89
CA LYS A 739 -24.94 -33.64 -7.92
C LYS A 739 -25.10 -33.06 -9.33
N PRO A 740 -25.21 -31.73 -9.48
CA PRO A 740 -25.09 -31.09 -10.78
C PRO A 740 -23.77 -31.48 -11.48
N PRO A 741 -23.78 -31.71 -12.80
CA PRO A 741 -22.63 -32.29 -13.51
C PRO A 741 -21.57 -31.27 -13.92
N GLY A 742 -21.83 -29.96 -13.81
CA GLY A 742 -20.87 -28.91 -14.16
C GLY A 742 -19.92 -28.51 -13.03
N VAL A 743 -19.24 -27.37 -13.18
CA VAL A 743 -18.36 -26.80 -12.14
C VAL A 743 -19.17 -26.49 -10.88
N MET A 744 -20.42 -26.09 -11.04
CA MET A 744 -21.34 -25.86 -9.92
C MET A 744 -21.58 -27.10 -9.04
N GLY A 745 -21.38 -28.31 -9.54
CA GLY A 745 -21.49 -29.53 -8.71
C GLY A 745 -20.34 -29.73 -7.73
N TRP A 746 -19.18 -29.15 -8.04
CA TRP A 746 -17.94 -29.34 -7.28
C TRP A 746 -17.56 -28.08 -6.49
N TRP A 747 -17.68 -26.90 -7.11
CA TRP A 747 -17.30 -25.63 -6.50
C TRP A 747 -18.24 -24.48 -6.89
N PRO A 748 -19.50 -24.50 -6.40
CA PRO A 748 -20.50 -23.57 -6.89
C PRO A 748 -20.24 -22.11 -6.52
N SER A 749 -19.49 -21.81 -5.45
CA SER A 749 -19.06 -20.43 -5.16
C SER A 749 -18.14 -19.82 -6.21
N ARG A 750 -17.55 -20.64 -7.10
CA ARG A 750 -16.60 -20.21 -8.14
C ARG A 750 -17.14 -20.44 -9.56
N ALA A 751 -18.38 -20.92 -9.69
CA ALA A 751 -19.01 -21.22 -10.96
C ALA A 751 -19.92 -20.06 -11.38
N VAL A 752 -19.57 -19.38 -12.48
CA VAL A 752 -20.46 -18.41 -13.13
C VAL A 752 -21.22 -19.12 -14.24
N THR A 753 -22.51 -19.40 -14.01
CA THR A 753 -23.36 -20.13 -14.96
C THR A 753 -23.99 -19.18 -15.97
N PHE A 754 -24.17 -19.61 -17.22
CA PHE A 754 -24.74 -18.78 -18.28
C PHE A 754 -25.38 -19.67 -19.35
N LEU A 755 -26.25 -19.10 -20.20
CA LEU A 755 -26.86 -19.82 -21.32
C LEU A 755 -26.20 -19.50 -22.65
N ASP A 756 -25.93 -18.23 -22.92
CA ASP A 756 -25.13 -17.78 -24.06
C ASP A 756 -24.34 -16.54 -23.67
N ASN A 757 -23.29 -16.27 -24.44
CA ASN A 757 -22.55 -15.01 -24.40
C ASN A 757 -22.45 -14.44 -25.83
N HIS A 758 -21.58 -13.46 -26.04
CA HIS A 758 -21.41 -12.82 -27.34
C HIS A 758 -20.73 -13.71 -28.40
N ASP A 759 -20.07 -14.81 -27.99
CA ASP A 759 -19.45 -15.80 -28.89
C ASP A 759 -20.37 -16.98 -29.18
N THR A 760 -20.92 -17.59 -28.13
CA THR A 760 -21.75 -18.79 -28.26
C THR A 760 -23.08 -18.47 -28.91
N GLY A 761 -23.69 -17.34 -28.54
CA GLY A 761 -24.93 -16.82 -29.13
C GLY A 761 -24.65 -15.62 -30.04
N SER A 762 -25.52 -14.60 -29.97
CA SER A 762 -25.43 -13.40 -30.82
C SER A 762 -25.35 -13.76 -32.31
N THR A 763 -24.77 -12.87 -33.12
CA THR A 763 -24.47 -13.08 -34.54
C THR A 763 -23.26 -13.99 -34.80
N GLN A 764 -22.39 -14.26 -33.82
CA GLN A 764 -21.29 -15.23 -33.98
C GLN A 764 -21.79 -16.67 -33.98
N ALA A 765 -22.75 -16.97 -33.10
CA ALA A 765 -23.46 -18.25 -33.02
C ALA A 765 -22.53 -19.47 -33.05
N HIS A 766 -21.38 -19.40 -32.36
CA HIS A 766 -20.42 -20.52 -32.34
C HIS A 766 -20.96 -21.74 -31.61
N TRP A 767 -21.82 -21.55 -30.61
CA TRP A 767 -22.39 -22.64 -29.82
C TRP A 767 -23.74 -22.25 -29.17
N PRO A 768 -24.77 -21.91 -29.97
CA PRO A 768 -25.96 -21.24 -29.47
C PRO A 768 -26.83 -22.20 -28.67
N PHE A 769 -27.42 -21.70 -27.58
CA PHE A 769 -28.41 -22.45 -26.83
C PHE A 769 -29.69 -22.65 -27.67
N PRO A 770 -30.40 -23.78 -27.57
CA PRO A 770 -31.62 -24.01 -28.32
C PRO A 770 -32.67 -22.92 -28.02
N SER A 771 -33.03 -22.12 -29.02
CA SER A 771 -33.83 -20.90 -28.86
C SER A 771 -35.21 -21.15 -28.24
N HIS A 772 -35.83 -22.28 -28.53
CA HIS A 772 -37.13 -22.68 -27.97
C HIS A 772 -37.05 -23.17 -26.52
N HIS A 773 -35.85 -23.31 -25.94
CA HIS A 773 -35.62 -23.86 -24.61
C HIS A 773 -34.94 -22.89 -23.63
N ILE A 774 -34.87 -21.60 -23.98
CA ILE A 774 -34.18 -20.58 -23.18
C ILE A 774 -34.77 -20.47 -21.77
N MET A 775 -36.09 -20.59 -21.61
CA MET A 775 -36.72 -20.46 -20.30
C MET A 775 -36.46 -21.67 -19.40
N GLU A 776 -36.38 -22.89 -19.94
CA GLU A 776 -35.90 -24.05 -19.16
C GLU A 776 -34.46 -23.83 -18.68
N GLY A 777 -33.60 -23.26 -19.54
CA GLY A 777 -32.24 -22.90 -19.19
C GLY A 777 -32.16 -21.85 -18.07
N TYR A 778 -32.95 -20.77 -18.16
CA TYR A 778 -32.97 -19.71 -17.15
C TYR A 778 -33.59 -20.17 -15.84
N ALA A 779 -34.65 -20.98 -15.91
CA ALA A 779 -35.22 -21.63 -14.74
C ALA A 779 -34.14 -22.45 -14.03
N TYR A 780 -33.29 -23.18 -14.75
CA TYR A 780 -32.18 -23.91 -14.15
C TYR A 780 -31.15 -22.95 -13.52
N ILE A 781 -30.47 -22.08 -14.29
CA ILE A 781 -29.33 -21.31 -13.77
C ILE A 781 -29.73 -20.27 -12.70
N LEU A 782 -30.94 -19.70 -12.74
CA LEU A 782 -31.39 -18.70 -11.78
C LEU A 782 -31.86 -19.31 -10.46
N THR A 783 -32.35 -20.55 -10.45
CA THR A 783 -32.76 -21.21 -9.20
C THR A 783 -31.65 -22.01 -8.54
N HIS A 784 -30.61 -22.39 -9.26
CA HIS A 784 -29.57 -23.30 -8.78
C HIS A 784 -28.40 -22.58 -8.07
N PRO A 785 -27.52 -23.35 -7.40
CA PRO A 785 -26.22 -22.83 -6.91
C PRO A 785 -25.34 -22.31 -8.06
N GLY A 786 -24.27 -21.60 -7.75
CA GLY A 786 -23.53 -20.81 -8.75
C GLY A 786 -23.98 -19.35 -8.82
N ILE A 787 -23.26 -18.57 -9.62
CA ILE A 787 -23.51 -17.15 -9.88
C ILE A 787 -24.07 -17.03 -11.30
N PRO A 788 -25.38 -16.83 -11.50
CA PRO A 788 -25.96 -16.76 -12.83
C PRO A 788 -25.58 -15.47 -13.57
N CYS A 789 -25.27 -15.61 -14.86
CA CYS A 789 -25.07 -14.56 -15.83
C CYS A 789 -26.17 -14.63 -16.90
N VAL A 790 -26.93 -13.53 -17.04
CA VAL A 790 -27.98 -13.36 -18.04
C VAL A 790 -27.39 -12.66 -19.26
N PHE A 791 -27.80 -13.07 -20.46
CA PHE A 791 -27.31 -12.52 -21.71
C PHE A 791 -28.20 -11.37 -22.17
N TYR A 792 -27.60 -10.32 -22.73
CA TYR A 792 -28.30 -9.10 -23.11
C TYR A 792 -29.49 -9.37 -24.04
N ASP A 793 -29.29 -10.14 -25.13
CA ASP A 793 -30.33 -10.35 -26.15
C ASP A 793 -31.56 -11.05 -25.58
N HIS A 794 -31.34 -12.07 -24.75
CA HIS A 794 -32.44 -12.79 -24.11
C HIS A 794 -33.24 -11.89 -23.16
N PHE A 795 -32.58 -10.90 -22.55
CA PHE A 795 -33.19 -10.02 -21.56
C PHE A 795 -33.88 -8.81 -22.18
N TYR A 796 -33.34 -8.22 -23.24
CA TYR A 796 -33.86 -6.99 -23.86
C TYR A 796 -34.43 -7.18 -25.27
N ASP A 797 -33.91 -8.09 -26.08
CA ASP A 797 -34.19 -8.14 -27.52
C ASP A 797 -35.16 -9.28 -27.91
N TRP A 798 -35.29 -10.32 -27.08
CA TRP A 798 -36.13 -11.50 -27.38
C TRP A 798 -37.58 -11.39 -26.85
N GLY A 799 -38.01 -10.17 -26.51
CA GLY A 799 -39.40 -9.84 -26.19
C GLY A 799 -39.74 -9.79 -24.68
N SER A 800 -40.80 -9.05 -24.36
CA SER A 800 -41.20 -8.74 -22.98
C SER A 800 -41.58 -9.96 -22.14
N SER A 801 -42.15 -11.00 -22.76
CA SER A 801 -42.50 -12.23 -22.03
C SER A 801 -41.28 -12.94 -21.44
N ILE A 802 -40.16 -12.98 -22.15
CA ILE A 802 -38.92 -13.60 -21.66
C ILE A 802 -38.30 -12.71 -20.58
N HIS A 803 -38.22 -11.40 -20.84
CA HIS A 803 -37.79 -10.40 -19.86
C HIS A 803 -38.51 -10.56 -18.51
N ASP A 804 -39.85 -10.54 -18.52
CA ASP A 804 -40.67 -10.61 -17.31
C ASP A 804 -40.47 -11.92 -16.55
N GLN A 805 -40.28 -13.04 -17.25
CA GLN A 805 -40.03 -14.34 -16.63
C GLN A 805 -38.64 -14.40 -16.00
N ILE A 806 -37.60 -13.84 -16.63
CA ILE A 806 -36.26 -13.73 -16.06
C ILE A 806 -36.29 -12.85 -14.80
N VAL A 807 -36.94 -11.69 -14.85
CA VAL A 807 -37.09 -10.79 -13.68
C VAL A 807 -37.79 -11.51 -12.52
N LYS A 808 -38.86 -12.26 -12.80
CA LYS A 808 -39.54 -13.07 -11.77
C LYS A 808 -38.62 -14.11 -11.15
N LEU A 809 -37.84 -14.83 -11.95
CA LEU A 809 -36.89 -15.83 -11.45
C LEU A 809 -35.78 -15.20 -10.59
N ILE A 810 -35.27 -14.03 -10.98
CA ILE A 810 -34.30 -13.26 -10.17
C ILE A 810 -34.92 -12.83 -8.84
N ASP A 811 -36.15 -12.31 -8.85
CA ASP A 811 -36.84 -11.89 -7.64
C ASP A 811 -37.11 -13.07 -6.70
N ILE A 812 -37.52 -14.23 -7.24
CA ILE A 812 -37.69 -15.47 -6.46
C ILE A 812 -36.34 -15.89 -5.84
N ARG A 813 -35.27 -15.91 -6.62
CA ARG A 813 -33.91 -16.23 -6.13
C ARG A 813 -33.53 -15.34 -4.95
N ARG A 814 -33.79 -14.03 -5.07
CA ARG A 814 -33.48 -13.05 -4.03
C ARG A 814 -34.34 -13.22 -2.78
N ARG A 815 -35.66 -13.35 -2.93
CA ARG A 815 -36.60 -13.50 -1.81
C ARG A 815 -36.36 -14.77 -1.00
N GLN A 816 -35.96 -15.84 -1.67
CA GLN A 816 -35.66 -17.13 -1.04
C GLN A 816 -34.22 -17.22 -0.52
N ASP A 817 -33.43 -16.15 -0.66
CA ASP A 817 -32.01 -16.08 -0.30
C ASP A 817 -31.20 -17.23 -0.92
N ILE A 818 -31.48 -17.55 -2.18
CA ILE A 818 -30.69 -18.52 -2.93
C ILE A 818 -29.39 -17.83 -3.37
N HIS A 819 -28.28 -18.46 -3.01
CA HIS A 819 -26.93 -17.95 -3.23
C HIS A 819 -26.04 -19.04 -3.82
N SER A 820 -24.82 -18.68 -4.22
CA SER A 820 -23.91 -19.56 -4.93
C SER A 820 -23.59 -20.84 -4.17
N ARG A 821 -23.64 -20.83 -2.83
CA ARG A 821 -23.41 -22.01 -1.97
C ARG A 821 -24.68 -22.75 -1.51
N SER A 822 -25.86 -22.42 -2.03
CA SER A 822 -27.09 -23.10 -1.60
C SER A 822 -26.98 -24.60 -1.83
N THR A 823 -27.53 -25.39 -0.91
CA THR A 823 -27.57 -26.85 -1.07
C THR A 823 -28.49 -27.22 -2.21
N ILE A 824 -28.22 -28.34 -2.88
CA ILE A 824 -29.08 -28.86 -3.93
C ILE A 824 -29.31 -30.35 -3.73
N ARG A 825 -30.55 -30.77 -3.90
CA ARG A 825 -30.96 -32.17 -3.92
C ARG A 825 -31.78 -32.43 -5.17
N VAL A 826 -31.20 -33.17 -6.11
CA VAL A 826 -31.90 -33.65 -7.31
C VAL A 826 -32.91 -34.72 -6.88
N LEU A 827 -34.16 -34.57 -7.30
CA LEU A 827 -35.25 -35.52 -7.03
C LEU A 827 -35.50 -36.42 -8.23
N GLU A 828 -35.51 -35.83 -9.43
CA GLU A 828 -35.76 -36.53 -10.68
C GLU A 828 -34.75 -36.07 -11.74
N ALA A 829 -34.22 -37.03 -12.51
CA ALA A 829 -33.35 -36.78 -13.65
C ALA A 829 -33.61 -37.87 -14.72
N GLN A 830 -34.70 -37.70 -15.46
CA GLN A 830 -35.17 -38.61 -16.53
C GLN A 830 -35.04 -37.93 -17.90
N SER A 831 -35.42 -38.58 -19.00
CA SER A 831 -35.33 -37.95 -20.33
C SER A 831 -36.19 -36.68 -20.47
N ASN A 832 -37.43 -36.72 -19.98
CA ASN A 832 -38.42 -35.65 -20.13
C ASN A 832 -38.70 -34.85 -18.84
N LEU A 833 -37.92 -35.06 -17.78
CA LEU A 833 -38.11 -34.41 -16.48
C LEU A 833 -36.79 -34.24 -15.74
N TYR A 834 -36.57 -33.03 -15.25
CA TYR A 834 -35.64 -32.75 -14.16
C TYR A 834 -36.39 -32.03 -13.05
N ALA A 835 -36.18 -32.44 -11.80
CA ALA A 835 -36.71 -31.73 -10.64
C ALA A 835 -35.68 -31.70 -9.51
N ALA A 836 -35.57 -30.55 -8.83
CA ALA A 836 -34.61 -30.37 -7.74
C ALA A 836 -35.17 -29.46 -6.64
N ILE A 837 -34.69 -29.67 -5.42
CA ILE A 837 -34.86 -28.76 -4.28
C ILE A 837 -33.55 -28.02 -4.06
N VAL A 838 -33.61 -26.69 -3.96
CA VAL A 838 -32.48 -25.80 -3.73
C VAL A 838 -32.67 -25.02 -2.43
N GLY A 839 -31.65 -25.04 -1.58
CA GLY A 839 -31.62 -24.35 -0.29
C GLY A 839 -32.73 -24.77 0.67
N GLU A 840 -33.35 -25.95 0.47
CA GLU A 840 -34.52 -26.48 1.20
C GLU A 840 -35.79 -25.61 1.17
N LYS A 841 -35.73 -24.48 0.47
CA LYS A 841 -36.76 -23.43 0.41
C LYS A 841 -37.39 -23.31 -0.97
N LEU A 842 -36.66 -23.67 -2.01
CA LEU A 842 -37.10 -23.55 -3.39
C LEU A 842 -37.12 -24.93 -4.05
N CYS A 843 -38.14 -25.21 -4.84
CA CYS A 843 -38.22 -26.40 -5.66
C CYS A 843 -38.51 -26.01 -7.09
N MET A 844 -37.92 -26.70 -8.06
CA MET A 844 -38.11 -26.40 -9.46
C MET A 844 -38.21 -27.67 -10.31
N LYS A 845 -38.90 -27.57 -11.44
CA LYS A 845 -38.88 -28.58 -12.49
C LYS A 845 -38.62 -27.96 -13.87
N VAL A 846 -38.02 -28.74 -14.75
CA VAL A 846 -37.99 -28.52 -16.20
C VAL A 846 -38.32 -29.80 -16.97
N GLY A 847 -38.87 -29.65 -18.18
CA GLY A 847 -39.29 -30.74 -19.05
C GLY A 847 -40.81 -30.95 -19.12
N ASP A 848 -41.21 -31.86 -20.02
CA ASP A 848 -42.60 -32.10 -20.42
C ASP A 848 -43.43 -32.86 -19.39
N ALA A 849 -42.80 -33.71 -18.56
CA ALA A 849 -43.55 -34.56 -17.66
C ALA A 849 -44.27 -33.74 -16.58
N SER A 850 -45.53 -34.08 -16.29
CA SER A 850 -46.27 -33.51 -15.15
C SER A 850 -45.61 -33.92 -13.84
N TRP A 851 -45.25 -32.94 -13.01
CA TRP A 851 -44.60 -33.17 -11.73
C TRP A 851 -44.87 -31.99 -10.78
N CYS A 852 -44.97 -32.26 -9.47
CA CYS A 852 -45.07 -31.25 -8.42
C CYS A 852 -44.42 -31.80 -7.12
N PRO A 853 -43.92 -30.93 -6.22
CA PRO A 853 -43.29 -31.37 -4.99
C PRO A 853 -44.31 -31.97 -4.00
N SER A 854 -43.94 -33.06 -3.33
CA SER A 854 -44.75 -33.70 -2.29
C SER A 854 -44.71 -32.88 -0.99
N GLY A 855 -45.88 -32.44 -0.50
CA GLY A 855 -46.03 -31.72 0.78
C GLY A 855 -46.93 -30.48 0.65
N ARG A 856 -47.75 -30.20 1.67
CA ARG A 856 -48.71 -29.07 1.66
C ARG A 856 -48.05 -27.70 1.81
N ASP A 857 -46.78 -27.66 2.18
CA ASP A 857 -46.04 -26.42 2.47
C ASP A 857 -45.48 -25.73 1.21
N TRP A 858 -45.61 -26.36 0.03
CA TRP A 858 -45.09 -25.82 -1.22
C TRP A 858 -46.14 -24.98 -1.96
N THR A 859 -45.80 -23.72 -2.24
CA THR A 859 -46.64 -22.80 -3.01
C THR A 859 -46.03 -22.55 -4.39
N LEU A 860 -46.84 -22.59 -5.44
CA LEU A 860 -46.38 -22.29 -6.81
C LEU A 860 -45.99 -20.81 -6.91
N ALA A 861 -44.72 -20.56 -7.24
CA ALA A 861 -44.14 -19.23 -7.35
C ALA A 861 -44.31 -18.66 -8.77
N THR A 862 -43.97 -19.47 -9.77
CA THR A 862 -44.11 -19.14 -11.20
C THR A 862 -44.10 -20.42 -12.03
N SER A 863 -44.72 -20.38 -13.20
CA SER A 863 -44.64 -21.44 -14.21
C SER A 863 -44.65 -20.85 -15.61
N GLY A 864 -44.15 -21.62 -16.57
CA GLY A 864 -44.18 -21.29 -17.99
C GLY A 864 -44.07 -22.55 -18.83
N HIS A 865 -43.72 -22.39 -20.11
CA HIS A 865 -43.58 -23.54 -21.01
C HIS A 865 -42.47 -24.47 -20.49
N ARG A 866 -42.84 -25.70 -20.13
CA ARG A 866 -41.92 -26.77 -19.67
C ARG A 866 -41.08 -26.43 -18.45
N TYR A 867 -41.48 -25.45 -17.62
CA TYR A 867 -40.85 -25.20 -16.32
C TYR A 867 -41.86 -24.73 -15.26
N ALA A 868 -41.58 -25.05 -14.00
CA ALA A 868 -42.32 -24.52 -12.87
C ALA A 868 -41.42 -24.42 -11.63
N VAL A 869 -41.68 -23.42 -10.79
CA VAL A 869 -40.92 -23.14 -9.56
C VAL A 869 -41.90 -22.96 -8.40
N TRP A 870 -41.59 -23.59 -7.29
CA TRP A 870 -42.29 -23.50 -6.02
C TRP A 870 -41.37 -22.97 -4.95
N HIS A 871 -41.94 -22.35 -3.92
CA HIS A 871 -41.21 -22.01 -2.70
C HIS A 871 -42.01 -22.42 -1.47
N LYS A 872 -41.31 -22.52 -0.34
CA LYS A 872 -41.91 -22.62 0.99
C LYS A 872 -42.24 -21.26 1.57
#